data_AF-A0A167AIK3-F1
#
_entry.id   AF-A0A167AIK3-F1
#
_cell.length_a   1.000
_cell.length_b   1.000
_cell.length_c   1.000
_cell.angle_alpha   90.00
_cell.angle_beta   90.00
_cell.angle_gamma   90.00
#
_symmetry.space_group_name_H-M   'P 1'
#
loop_
_entity.id
_entity.type
_entity.pdbx_description
1 polymer ?
#
loop_
_entity_poly.entity_id
_entity_poly.type
_entity_poly.pdbx_seq_one_letter_code
_entity_poly.pdbx_strand_id
1 'polypeptide(L)'
;MTHKPTFSVAALLSFFLIGCGGGSSSNNNSNTNSSSSTTNIVTYTLTTNIVGSGRAIDPANTVNANGYTGFLLEPDEGYYVASATGCGGTLAGDWYSIENMQSDCTVDIIFKPRVELSSLDIDPVLTQCLSMRGEYTFTDEVTSISCHQPIENPEAIKHFSKLQRLELYNQRFTNIDISENPELYWLEISSPLLETLDISNNAKLKWLNIDESQLNALDISNHTDLVDLAISSGQLKALDITKNHKIKGLSVDAAQLETLDVSKNVELHSLSINSQVLWELNVNTNIHLENLYIENAFITNLQLSDNPKLNYLSLSEVNITQLDLSQNSELRHVFITHTPLTTLNLANSQNLNHLELFDNQLINLDLSDAQHLTFLTVSKNQLSEINLSKNTALKNVNLSSNALTSVNLKNNPHLQSLDLANNALNTIKLSQNPELLELRLADNKLSTLDLTGLPNLSKLFVENNQLTQLDISHNPMLTEFHLLNNQLTKLSFPINELLTELSVSGHGFTELDFSNFKALEKLSVSDSKLESIKLDKNASLAELSVFSDSLQTIDVSKNTALSQLTLESSTLTTLNVENNTALKTLQIYSSELDKLDISSNKSLQNLHVNARGIDRLNTSYNNQLHSLHVYSDKLASLDLSNNSQLEELTVSAHGLAQLDLSAIPDLRELRISSYIKDIDLSHLTRLTRLELSDIQINDLDLSVHSQLNSLSLSHLPLKTLNLSGMPELYSLSANGLQLTSLDLERNTELNYLAVNGNALTELDVSNNPELITLYASNNKLTNIDLSNNVLLSYLSLEYNQLYQLDISDNIALSSLYLSNNQLTEIDLSNNLLLESVTLSNNKLQELDITQNTELYFLTAYSNELTTLDISDQPKLEILNVNDNKLETLTVTNTPALVSIEASDNLLTSFNLDGASILKKLNVSNNQLAELALSSASALQNLDVYSNQLTQLDLSSHSLLTKVNISENHLSSLILGSHDSLIELEAVNNQLSELTLASSPSLITLNVDYNQLTDLDTTANPSLQTLHASNNSLTKLTIAANSMLTELHVNDNQLSALDLSEQPELTYAKVSRNNIAQLNITQSEALTNLIADNNELTQLNTSDNSALVELYLDSNKLTTVDLANNSQLSYLQLHNNELSEVDISSIEYLYNLTLDYNVSCTGNMCFMAYYY
;
A
#
# COMPACT_ATOMS: atom_id res chain seq x y z
N MET A 1 40.14 40.12 -25.49
CA MET A 1 41.18 40.95 -24.83
C MET A 1 42.30 40.00 -24.43
N THR A 2 43.43 40.02 -25.16
CA THR A 2 44.74 40.63 -24.77
C THR A 2 45.57 39.82 -23.78
N HIS A 3 46.82 39.51 -24.20
CA HIS A 3 48.00 39.13 -23.38
C HIS A 3 47.99 37.69 -22.79
N LYS A 4 48.93 36.81 -23.19
CA LYS A 4 50.34 36.63 -22.72
C LYS A 4 50.41 35.94 -21.32
N PRO A 5 51.54 35.30 -20.92
CA PRO A 5 52.55 34.54 -21.69
C PRO A 5 53.07 33.28 -20.90
N THR A 6 54.26 32.77 -21.28
CA THR A 6 55.26 31.99 -20.45
C THR A 6 54.87 30.60 -19.91
N PHE A 7 55.54 29.48 -20.22
CA PHE A 7 56.96 29.02 -20.15
C PHE A 7 57.26 28.12 -18.91
N SER A 8 58.36 27.35 -18.99
CA SER A 8 58.90 26.38 -17.99
C SER A 8 58.18 25.02 -17.97
N VAL A 9 58.82 23.84 -17.80
CA VAL A 9 60.23 23.42 -17.57
C VAL A 9 60.33 21.96 -18.10
N ALA A 10 61.25 21.57 -19.00
CA ALA A 10 62.66 21.17 -18.81
C ALA A 10 62.92 19.86 -18.01
N ALA A 11 63.51 18.86 -18.71
CA ALA A 11 64.22 17.66 -18.22
C ALA A 11 63.38 16.57 -17.50
N LEU A 12 63.71 15.26 -17.53
CA LEU A 12 64.94 14.53 -17.88
C LEU A 12 64.65 13.40 -18.93
N LEU A 13 65.51 13.10 -19.92
CA LEU A 13 66.70 12.19 -19.86
C LEU A 13 66.36 10.80 -19.27
N SER A 14 66.69 9.65 -19.85
CA SER A 14 67.50 9.27 -21.03
C SER A 14 67.22 7.76 -21.35
N PHE A 15 67.76 7.03 -22.35
CA PHE A 15 68.89 7.16 -23.29
C PHE A 15 68.60 6.28 -24.54
N PHE A 16 69.08 6.66 -25.74
CA PHE A 16 69.88 5.80 -26.64
C PHE A 16 70.50 6.63 -27.79
N LEU A 17 71.78 6.41 -28.07
CA LEU A 17 72.59 7.13 -29.06
C LEU A 17 72.86 6.24 -30.29
N ILE A 18 72.98 6.86 -31.48
CA ILE A 18 74.06 6.70 -32.49
C ILE A 18 73.73 7.60 -33.70
N GLY A 19 74.73 8.29 -34.29
CA GLY A 19 74.63 8.82 -35.68
C GLY A 19 74.89 10.32 -35.88
N CYS A 20 76.15 10.68 -36.11
CA CYS A 20 76.69 12.02 -36.38
C CYS A 20 76.02 12.87 -37.49
N GLY A 21 76.14 14.21 -37.41
CA GLY A 21 76.15 15.05 -38.63
C GLY A 21 75.75 16.54 -38.50
N GLY A 22 76.57 17.39 -37.87
CA GLY A 22 76.42 18.87 -38.01
C GLY A 22 77.14 19.41 -39.27
N GLY A 23 76.84 20.62 -39.77
CA GLY A 23 75.80 21.55 -39.33
C GLY A 23 75.90 22.96 -39.96
N SER A 24 75.18 23.88 -39.33
CA SER A 24 75.50 25.31 -39.11
C SER A 24 75.55 26.27 -40.31
N SER A 25 74.58 27.18 -40.34
CA SER A 25 74.62 28.44 -41.09
C SER A 25 75.39 29.55 -40.35
N SER A 26 76.22 30.33 -41.04
CA SER A 26 76.46 31.73 -40.65
C SER A 26 76.81 32.60 -41.87
N ASN A 27 76.27 33.83 -41.87
CA ASN A 27 76.45 34.82 -42.93
C ASN A 27 77.85 35.47 -42.92
N ASN A 28 78.40 35.81 -44.08
CA ASN A 28 78.67 37.22 -44.42
C ASN A 28 79.15 37.46 -45.88
N ASN A 29 78.85 38.67 -46.35
CA ASN A 29 79.26 39.31 -47.62
C ASN A 29 80.63 38.91 -48.19
N SER A 30 80.72 38.78 -49.53
CA SER A 30 81.39 39.82 -50.36
C SER A 30 81.29 39.55 -51.87
N ASN A 31 81.75 40.53 -52.66
CA ASN A 31 81.40 40.80 -54.04
C ASN A 31 82.22 40.04 -55.11
N THR A 32 81.61 39.91 -56.29
CA THR A 32 82.20 39.93 -57.65
C THR A 32 83.10 38.79 -58.19
N ASN A 33 82.58 38.21 -59.28
CA ASN A 33 83.26 37.87 -60.56
C ASN A 33 84.55 37.03 -60.57
N SER A 34 84.44 35.79 -61.07
CA SER A 34 85.43 35.27 -62.03
C SER A 34 84.88 34.17 -62.97
N SER A 35 85.26 34.30 -64.25
CA SER A 35 85.42 33.24 -65.27
C SER A 35 84.35 32.16 -65.46
N SER A 36 83.62 32.33 -66.57
CA SER A 36 82.96 31.31 -67.40
C SER A 36 83.51 29.87 -67.37
N SER A 37 82.61 28.91 -67.15
CA SER A 37 82.61 27.64 -67.89
C SER A 37 81.16 27.29 -68.26
N THR A 38 80.95 26.80 -69.48
CA THR A 38 79.62 26.42 -69.98
C THR A 38 79.28 25.01 -69.52
N THR A 39 78.47 24.87 -68.48
CA THR A 39 77.84 23.61 -68.09
C THR A 39 76.47 23.49 -68.76
N ASN A 40 76.23 22.40 -69.49
CA ASN A 40 74.88 22.04 -69.93
C ASN A 40 74.06 21.69 -68.69
N ILE A 41 73.08 22.53 -68.36
CA ILE A 41 72.11 22.23 -67.31
C ILE A 41 71.13 21.19 -67.86
N VAL A 42 71.00 20.05 -67.19
CA VAL A 42 69.94 19.09 -67.48
C VAL A 42 68.67 19.62 -66.83
N THR A 43 67.71 20.01 -67.67
CA THR A 43 66.37 20.43 -67.27
C THR A 43 65.37 19.33 -67.64
N TYR A 44 64.43 19.06 -66.75
CA TYR A 44 63.31 18.16 -67.00
C TYR A 44 62.02 18.95 -67.20
N THR A 45 61.17 18.45 -68.09
CA THR A 45 59.87 19.02 -68.43
C THR A 45 58.84 18.54 -67.44
N LEU A 46 58.15 19.47 -66.77
CA LEU A 46 57.00 19.18 -65.92
C LEU A 46 55.74 19.46 -66.71
N THR A 47 54.84 18.48 -66.80
CA THR A 47 53.51 18.66 -67.38
C THR A 47 52.43 18.33 -66.35
N THR A 48 51.27 18.96 -66.49
CA THR A 48 50.09 18.66 -65.67
C THR A 48 49.01 18.07 -66.56
N ASN A 49 48.51 16.90 -66.20
CA ASN A 49 47.33 16.30 -66.81
C ASN A 49 46.14 16.54 -65.88
N ILE A 50 45.14 17.30 -66.33
CA ILE A 50 44.02 17.72 -65.51
C ILE A 50 42.76 16.99 -65.97
N VAL A 51 42.09 16.33 -65.02
CA VAL A 51 40.81 15.65 -65.21
C VAL A 51 39.77 16.32 -64.30
N GLY A 52 38.68 16.84 -64.88
CA GLY A 52 37.68 17.65 -64.18
C GLY A 52 37.81 19.14 -64.48
N SER A 53 37.11 19.99 -63.72
CA SER A 53 37.10 21.46 -63.90
C SER A 53 37.94 22.15 -62.83
N GLY A 54 38.96 22.88 -63.25
CA GLY A 54 39.95 23.56 -62.42
C GLY A 54 41.28 23.71 -63.16
N ARG A 55 42.24 24.39 -62.54
CA ARG A 55 43.55 24.70 -63.13
C ARG A 55 44.71 24.59 -62.14
N ALA A 56 45.87 24.22 -62.66
CA ALA A 56 47.14 24.43 -61.97
C ALA A 56 47.67 25.83 -62.32
N ILE A 57 47.94 26.68 -61.32
CA ILE A 57 48.49 28.02 -61.51
C ILE A 57 50.02 27.94 -61.56
N ASP A 58 50.60 28.37 -62.68
CA ASP A 58 52.04 28.47 -62.94
C ASP A 58 52.89 27.22 -62.59
N PRO A 59 52.52 25.99 -63.02
CA PRO A 59 53.43 24.85 -62.93
C PRO A 59 54.70 25.14 -63.76
N ALA A 60 55.88 24.99 -63.14
CA ALA A 60 57.14 25.32 -63.78
C ALA A 60 57.47 24.37 -64.94
N ASN A 61 57.18 24.79 -66.19
CA ASN A 61 57.32 23.97 -67.41
C ASN A 61 58.68 23.26 -67.59
N THR A 62 59.77 23.84 -67.06
CA THR A 62 61.10 23.21 -67.02
C THR A 62 61.76 23.45 -65.67
N VAL A 63 62.18 22.37 -65.01
CA VAL A 63 62.83 22.37 -63.69
C VAL A 63 64.23 21.79 -63.82
N ASN A 64 65.21 22.33 -63.09
CA ASN A 64 66.56 21.78 -63.08
C ASN A 64 66.58 20.39 -62.42
N ALA A 65 67.45 19.49 -62.88
CA ALA A 65 67.63 18.18 -62.26
C ALA A 65 67.93 18.27 -60.75
N ASN A 66 67.14 17.58 -59.94
CA ASN A 66 67.09 17.63 -58.47
C ASN A 66 66.64 18.98 -57.87
N GLY A 67 65.90 19.80 -58.61
CA GLY A 67 65.29 21.04 -58.11
C GLY A 67 63.91 20.83 -57.47
N TYR A 68 63.56 21.73 -56.54
CA TYR A 68 62.21 21.89 -56.00
C TYR A 68 61.32 22.65 -57.00
N THR A 69 60.05 22.26 -57.08
CA THR A 69 58.98 23.03 -57.72
C THR A 69 57.67 22.83 -56.97
N GLY A 70 56.76 23.79 -57.06
CA GLY A 70 55.41 23.67 -56.52
C GLY A 70 54.46 24.67 -57.17
N PHE A 71 53.18 24.36 -57.17
CA PHE A 71 52.14 25.13 -57.83
C PHE A 71 50.79 24.97 -57.12
N LEU A 72 49.93 25.99 -57.24
CA LEU A 72 48.60 26.00 -56.64
C LEU A 72 47.60 25.31 -57.56
N LEU A 73 46.68 24.55 -56.98
CA LEU A 73 45.54 23.95 -57.66
C LEU A 73 44.29 24.77 -57.33
N GLU A 74 43.72 25.43 -58.32
CA GLU A 74 42.53 26.25 -58.17
C GLU A 74 41.36 25.50 -58.85
N PRO A 75 40.46 24.85 -58.08
CA PRO A 75 39.24 24.28 -58.65
C PRO A 75 38.35 25.39 -59.23
N ASP A 76 37.58 25.06 -60.26
CA ASP A 76 36.53 25.96 -60.74
C ASP A 76 35.36 26.01 -59.74
N GLU A 77 34.47 27.00 -59.86
CA GLU A 77 33.29 27.14 -59.01
C GLU A 77 32.42 25.86 -59.04
N GLY A 78 32.08 25.34 -57.85
CA GLY A 78 31.37 24.06 -57.71
C GLY A 78 32.25 22.81 -57.82
N TYR A 79 33.59 22.93 -57.87
CA TYR A 79 34.53 21.80 -57.87
C TYR A 79 35.49 21.85 -56.66
N TYR A 80 36.17 20.74 -56.37
CA TYR A 80 37.24 20.66 -55.36
C TYR A 80 38.40 19.78 -55.85
N VAL A 81 39.59 19.96 -55.26
CA VAL A 81 40.77 19.12 -55.53
C VAL A 81 40.57 17.73 -54.92
N ALA A 82 40.31 16.72 -55.74
CA ALA A 82 40.10 15.34 -55.26
C ALA A 82 41.42 14.57 -55.11
N SER A 83 42.39 14.80 -56.00
CA SER A 83 43.76 14.29 -55.85
C SER A 83 44.75 15.02 -56.77
N ALA A 84 46.03 14.98 -56.39
CA ALA A 84 47.13 15.30 -57.29
C ALA A 84 48.27 14.30 -57.02
N THR A 85 48.72 13.61 -58.06
CA THR A 85 49.68 12.51 -57.96
C THR A 85 50.61 12.46 -59.17
N GLY A 86 51.91 12.47 -58.91
CA GLY A 86 52.93 12.29 -59.94
C GLY A 86 54.29 12.83 -59.47
N CYS A 87 55.36 12.48 -60.17
CA CYS A 87 56.69 13.09 -59.99
C CYS A 87 57.30 13.03 -58.58
N GLY A 88 56.79 12.17 -57.69
CA GLY A 88 57.19 12.10 -56.29
C GLY A 88 56.74 13.30 -55.45
N GLY A 89 55.72 14.05 -55.89
CA GLY A 89 55.20 15.21 -55.18
C GLY A 89 54.14 14.88 -54.12
N THR A 90 53.94 15.84 -53.21
CA THR A 90 52.97 15.79 -52.11
C THR A 90 51.95 16.93 -52.25
N LEU A 91 50.67 16.62 -52.04
CA LEU A 91 49.57 17.59 -51.96
C LEU A 91 49.33 18.00 -50.50
N ALA A 92 49.29 19.30 -50.22
CA ALA A 92 48.99 19.85 -48.90
C ALA A 92 47.97 21.00 -49.02
N GLY A 93 46.71 20.71 -48.70
CA GLY A 93 45.59 21.56 -49.10
C GLY A 93 45.55 21.66 -50.63
N ASP A 94 45.45 22.88 -51.15
CA ASP A 94 45.44 23.15 -52.59
C ASP A 94 46.84 23.27 -53.21
N TRP A 95 47.92 23.15 -52.44
CA TRP A 95 49.30 23.30 -52.93
C TRP A 95 49.95 21.95 -53.24
N TYR A 96 50.39 21.75 -54.48
CA TYR A 96 51.19 20.58 -54.88
C TYR A 96 52.67 20.92 -54.94
N SER A 97 53.53 20.11 -54.32
CA SER A 97 54.99 20.35 -54.29
C SER A 97 55.79 19.09 -54.56
N ILE A 98 56.86 19.24 -55.36
CA ILE A 98 57.81 18.20 -55.77
C ILE A 98 59.20 18.64 -55.32
N GLU A 99 59.82 17.89 -54.40
CA GLU A 99 61.09 18.32 -53.80
C GLU A 99 62.34 17.97 -54.63
N ASN A 100 62.27 16.95 -55.48
CA ASN A 100 63.43 16.41 -56.19
C ASN A 100 63.04 15.83 -57.57
N MET A 101 63.06 16.67 -58.61
CA MET A 101 62.71 16.23 -59.97
C MET A 101 63.87 15.54 -60.71
N GLN A 102 63.70 14.26 -61.07
CA GLN A 102 64.78 13.41 -61.63
C GLN A 102 64.56 12.91 -63.08
N SER A 103 63.40 13.17 -63.68
CA SER A 103 63.12 12.93 -65.11
C SER A 103 62.03 13.87 -65.60
N ASP A 104 61.83 13.95 -66.92
CA ASP A 104 60.57 14.46 -67.48
C ASP A 104 59.40 13.72 -66.84
N CYS A 105 58.33 14.43 -66.48
CA CYS A 105 57.25 13.86 -65.68
C CYS A 105 55.92 14.62 -65.79
N THR A 106 54.82 13.89 -65.61
CA THR A 106 53.46 14.41 -65.55
C THR A 106 52.91 14.29 -64.12
N VAL A 107 52.24 15.33 -63.62
CA VAL A 107 51.36 15.25 -62.44
C VAL A 107 49.93 15.10 -62.93
N ASP A 108 49.29 14.00 -62.56
CA ASP A 108 47.87 13.77 -62.77
C ASP A 108 47.08 14.45 -61.64
N ILE A 109 46.20 15.38 -62.00
CA ILE A 109 45.38 16.20 -61.10
C ILE A 109 43.91 15.89 -61.40
N ILE A 110 43.15 15.57 -60.36
CA ILE A 110 41.72 15.26 -60.47
C ILE A 110 40.95 16.29 -59.66
N PHE A 111 40.11 17.07 -60.34
CA PHE A 111 39.06 17.89 -59.73
C PHE A 111 37.73 17.14 -59.83
N LYS A 112 36.95 17.11 -58.73
CA LYS A 112 35.60 16.53 -58.72
C LYS A 112 34.55 17.62 -58.45
N PRO A 113 33.34 17.51 -59.00
CA PRO A 113 32.25 18.40 -58.64
C PRO A 113 31.87 18.19 -57.16
N ARG A 114 31.50 19.28 -56.49
CA ARG A 114 30.83 19.28 -55.19
C ARG A 114 29.37 18.87 -55.39
N VAL A 115 28.74 18.28 -54.38
CA VAL A 115 27.33 17.88 -54.44
C VAL A 115 26.48 19.06 -53.99
N GLU A 116 25.59 19.55 -54.84
CA GLU A 116 24.63 20.60 -54.47
C GLU A 116 23.55 20.03 -53.55
N LEU A 117 23.13 20.78 -52.52
CA LEU A 117 22.02 20.40 -51.65
C LEU A 117 20.70 20.24 -52.42
N SER A 118 20.48 21.04 -53.47
CA SER A 118 19.38 20.94 -54.43
C SER A 118 19.32 19.63 -55.22
N SER A 119 20.39 18.82 -55.20
CA SER A 119 20.46 17.54 -55.91
C SER A 119 20.14 16.32 -55.03
N LEU A 120 19.98 16.52 -53.71
CA LEU A 120 19.55 15.48 -52.78
C LEU A 120 18.04 15.54 -52.55
N ASP A 121 17.45 14.39 -52.26
CA ASP A 121 16.10 14.31 -51.70
C ASP A 121 16.21 14.51 -50.18
N ILE A 122 15.96 15.74 -49.73
CA ILE A 122 16.10 16.16 -48.33
C ILE A 122 14.71 16.31 -47.72
N ASP A 123 14.52 15.66 -46.57
CA ASP A 123 13.33 15.79 -45.76
C ASP A 123 12.96 17.27 -45.47
N PRO A 124 11.68 17.67 -45.50
CA PRO A 124 11.27 19.06 -45.28
C PRO A 124 11.65 19.63 -43.91
N VAL A 125 11.63 18.80 -42.86
CA VAL A 125 12.03 19.16 -41.50
C VAL A 125 13.55 19.31 -41.42
N LEU A 126 14.30 18.37 -42.00
CA LEU A 126 15.76 18.49 -42.08
C LEU A 126 16.20 19.74 -42.86
N THR A 127 15.49 20.07 -43.94
CA THR A 127 15.67 21.31 -44.71
C THR A 127 15.45 22.55 -43.84
N GLN A 128 14.42 22.53 -42.98
CA GLN A 128 14.18 23.62 -42.02
C GLN A 128 15.34 23.75 -41.01
N CYS A 129 15.84 22.65 -40.45
CA CYS A 129 16.99 22.66 -39.53
C CYS A 129 18.25 23.26 -40.19
N LEU A 130 18.55 22.88 -41.44
CA LEU A 130 19.69 23.41 -42.20
C LEU A 130 19.56 24.93 -42.41
N SER A 131 18.35 25.40 -42.78
CA SER A 131 18.08 26.82 -43.04
C SER A 131 18.27 27.74 -41.81
N MET A 132 18.16 27.20 -40.59
CA MET A 132 18.39 27.93 -39.35
C MET A 132 19.88 28.25 -39.08
N ARG A 133 20.82 27.59 -39.77
CA ARG A 133 22.27 27.72 -39.52
C ARG A 133 23.03 28.45 -40.64
N GLY A 134 22.49 28.50 -41.86
CA GLY A 134 23.05 29.29 -42.97
C GLY A 134 22.45 28.95 -44.34
N GLU A 135 22.74 29.78 -45.35
CA GLU A 135 22.48 29.45 -46.76
C GLU A 135 23.61 28.54 -47.29
N TYR A 136 23.51 27.24 -47.01
CA TYR A 136 24.41 26.24 -47.58
C TYR A 136 24.03 25.95 -49.03
N THR A 137 25.01 25.88 -49.93
CA THR A 137 24.81 25.51 -51.35
C THR A 137 25.25 24.07 -51.61
N PHE A 138 26.33 23.62 -50.95
CA PHE A 138 26.91 22.30 -51.15
C PHE A 138 26.95 21.46 -49.86
N THR A 139 26.92 20.13 -49.98
CA THR A 139 26.84 19.21 -48.83
C THR A 139 28.08 19.24 -47.93
N ASP A 140 29.25 19.59 -48.49
CA ASP A 140 30.52 19.75 -47.79
C ASP A 140 30.66 21.11 -47.05
N GLU A 141 29.62 21.94 -47.04
CA GLU A 141 29.56 23.19 -46.26
C GLU A 141 28.85 23.00 -44.92
N VAL A 142 28.06 21.93 -44.80
CA VAL A 142 27.26 21.61 -43.61
C VAL A 142 28.18 21.08 -42.50
N THR A 143 28.43 21.91 -41.48
CA THR A 143 29.30 21.57 -40.34
C THR A 143 28.54 21.28 -39.05
N SER A 144 27.27 21.71 -38.93
CA SER A 144 26.45 21.39 -37.76
C SER A 144 24.96 21.32 -38.10
N ILE A 145 24.27 20.31 -37.57
CA ILE A 145 22.82 20.10 -37.67
C ILE A 145 22.26 19.99 -36.26
N SER A 146 21.09 20.59 -36.04
CA SER A 146 20.34 20.52 -34.78
C SER A 146 18.85 20.55 -35.10
N CYS A 147 18.13 19.47 -34.78
CA CYS A 147 16.71 19.29 -35.07
C CYS A 147 15.94 18.86 -33.82
N HIS A 148 14.83 19.55 -33.53
CA HIS A 148 13.89 19.22 -32.43
C HIS A 148 12.52 18.73 -32.92
N GLN A 149 12.39 18.46 -34.22
CA GLN A 149 11.19 17.94 -34.85
C GLN A 149 11.57 16.59 -35.50
N PRO A 150 10.66 15.61 -35.52
CA PRO A 150 10.93 14.30 -36.12
C PRO A 150 11.20 14.45 -37.61
N ILE A 151 12.31 13.89 -38.07
CA ILE A 151 12.66 13.74 -39.48
C ILE A 151 12.07 12.40 -39.94
N GLU A 152 11.35 12.36 -41.06
CA GLU A 152 10.82 11.11 -41.63
C GLU A 152 11.91 10.37 -42.43
N ASN A 153 12.79 11.11 -43.12
CA ASN A 153 13.90 10.55 -43.90
C ASN A 153 15.28 11.15 -43.54
N PRO A 154 16.13 10.47 -42.74
CA PRO A 154 17.46 10.96 -42.37
C PRO A 154 18.56 10.71 -43.42
N GLU A 155 18.27 10.04 -44.55
CA GLU A 155 19.28 9.56 -45.52
C GLU A 155 20.27 10.63 -46.03
N ALA A 156 19.84 11.90 -46.12
CA ALA A 156 20.71 12.98 -46.58
C ALA A 156 21.90 13.26 -45.64
N ILE A 157 21.83 12.87 -44.36
CA ILE A 157 22.81 13.20 -43.33
C ILE A 157 24.22 12.66 -43.64
N LYS A 158 24.31 11.45 -44.18
CA LYS A 158 25.61 10.81 -44.50
C LYS A 158 26.44 11.63 -45.50
N HIS A 159 25.78 12.31 -46.45
CA HIS A 159 26.47 13.07 -47.49
C HIS A 159 27.13 14.37 -47.00
N PHE A 160 26.93 14.76 -45.74
CA PHE A 160 27.56 15.92 -45.11
C PHE A 160 28.96 15.59 -44.57
N SER A 161 29.92 15.40 -45.50
CA SER A 161 31.29 14.97 -45.19
C SER A 161 32.12 15.91 -44.28
N LYS A 162 31.65 17.13 -44.02
CA LYS A 162 32.23 18.11 -43.09
C LYS A 162 31.44 18.30 -41.79
N LEU A 163 30.42 17.47 -41.55
CA LEU A 163 29.59 17.53 -40.35
C LEU A 163 30.43 17.22 -39.10
N GLN A 164 30.41 18.15 -38.14
CA GLN A 164 31.17 18.10 -36.90
C GLN A 164 30.29 17.92 -35.64
N ARG A 165 29.05 18.42 -35.69
CA ARG A 165 28.06 18.33 -34.60
C ARG A 165 26.69 17.97 -35.15
N LEU A 166 26.12 16.86 -34.68
CA LEU A 166 24.79 16.39 -35.04
C LEU A 166 23.93 16.23 -33.77
N GLU A 167 22.79 16.90 -33.74
CA GLU A 167 21.82 16.84 -32.63
C GLU A 167 20.41 16.57 -33.20
N LEU A 168 19.77 15.49 -32.77
CA LEU A 168 18.47 15.03 -33.27
C LEU A 168 17.58 14.60 -32.10
N TYR A 169 16.61 15.44 -31.72
CA TYR A 169 15.69 15.18 -30.61
C TYR A 169 14.29 14.79 -31.10
N ASN A 170 13.55 13.98 -30.32
CA ASN A 170 12.19 13.51 -30.65
C ASN A 170 12.09 12.81 -32.02
N GLN A 171 13.06 11.95 -32.35
CA GLN A 171 13.06 11.22 -33.62
C GLN A 171 12.24 9.93 -33.54
N ARG A 172 12.04 9.27 -34.69
CA ARG A 172 11.24 8.04 -34.83
C ARG A 172 11.85 7.00 -35.77
N PHE A 173 13.16 7.08 -36.03
CA PHE A 173 13.88 6.12 -36.87
C PHE A 173 14.52 5.01 -36.02
N THR A 174 14.62 3.81 -36.60
CA THR A 174 15.23 2.62 -35.94
C THR A 174 16.73 2.50 -36.13
N ASN A 175 17.30 3.24 -37.08
CA ASN A 175 18.72 3.37 -37.36
C ASN A 175 19.00 4.72 -38.04
N ILE A 176 20.28 5.10 -38.12
CA ILE A 176 20.76 6.25 -38.89
C ILE A 176 22.14 5.94 -39.47
N ASP A 177 22.34 6.25 -40.76
CA ASP A 177 23.64 6.13 -41.43
C ASP A 177 24.44 7.42 -41.24
N ILE A 178 25.50 7.34 -40.45
CA ILE A 178 26.50 8.42 -40.22
C ILE A 178 27.91 8.00 -40.69
N SER A 179 28.00 6.95 -41.50
CA SER A 179 29.25 6.30 -41.90
C SER A 179 30.15 7.17 -42.78
N GLU A 180 29.58 8.17 -43.47
CA GLU A 180 30.28 9.16 -44.31
C GLU A 180 30.55 10.50 -43.59
N ASN A 181 30.36 10.60 -42.27
CA ASN A 181 30.61 11.81 -41.46
C ASN A 181 31.88 11.70 -40.56
N PRO A 182 33.12 11.60 -41.11
CA PRO A 182 34.34 11.35 -40.33
C PRO A 182 34.83 12.56 -39.51
N GLU A 183 34.21 13.73 -39.66
CA GLU A 183 34.54 14.95 -38.91
C GLU A 183 33.73 15.11 -37.61
N LEU A 184 32.76 14.22 -37.33
CA LEU A 184 31.91 14.28 -36.14
C LEU A 184 32.75 14.20 -34.85
N TYR A 185 32.62 15.21 -34.00
CA TYR A 185 33.16 15.23 -32.64
C TYR A 185 32.06 15.27 -31.56
N TRP A 186 30.83 15.65 -31.93
CA TRP A 186 29.65 15.71 -31.07
C TRP A 186 28.48 15.02 -31.75
N LEU A 187 27.91 14.01 -31.10
CA LEU A 187 26.70 13.31 -31.53
C LEU A 187 25.70 13.24 -30.40
N GLU A 188 24.45 13.59 -30.71
CA GLU A 188 23.33 13.60 -29.78
C GLU A 188 22.05 13.15 -30.49
N ILE A 189 21.44 12.05 -30.04
CA ILE A 189 20.25 11.45 -30.66
C ILE A 189 19.26 11.05 -29.55
N SER A 190 18.02 11.53 -29.62
CA SER A 190 16.86 11.03 -28.85
C SER A 190 15.86 10.38 -29.81
N SER A 191 15.58 9.08 -29.63
CA SER A 191 14.70 8.31 -30.52
C SER A 191 14.16 7.02 -29.86
N PRO A 192 12.90 6.98 -29.39
CA PRO A 192 12.24 5.81 -28.76
C PRO A 192 12.23 4.50 -29.56
N LEU A 193 12.66 4.53 -30.82
CA LEU A 193 12.69 3.37 -31.72
C LEU A 193 14.11 2.98 -32.16
N LEU A 194 15.17 3.68 -31.73
CA LEU A 194 16.54 3.41 -32.21
C LEU A 194 17.08 2.09 -31.65
N GLU A 195 17.11 1.05 -32.50
CA GLU A 195 17.56 -0.31 -32.18
C GLU A 195 19.07 -0.52 -32.41
N THR A 196 19.64 0.21 -33.38
CA THR A 196 21.05 0.07 -33.80
C THR A 196 21.69 1.40 -34.17
N LEU A 197 22.98 1.54 -33.87
CA LEU A 197 23.81 2.69 -34.24
C LEU A 197 25.25 2.23 -34.53
N ASP A 198 25.74 2.46 -35.75
CA ASP A 198 27.14 2.25 -36.13
C ASP A 198 27.88 3.60 -36.15
N ILE A 199 28.87 3.73 -35.25
CA ILE A 199 29.75 4.89 -35.12
C ILE A 199 31.19 4.60 -35.58
N SER A 200 31.47 3.44 -36.18
CA SER A 200 32.83 2.92 -36.41
C SER A 200 33.74 3.83 -37.25
N ASN A 201 33.17 4.66 -38.13
CA ASN A 201 33.89 5.64 -38.94
C ASN A 201 34.05 7.03 -38.27
N ASN A 202 33.42 7.27 -37.12
CA ASN A 202 33.34 8.58 -36.47
C ASN A 202 34.41 8.77 -35.38
N ALA A 203 35.65 8.35 -35.68
CA ALA A 203 36.77 8.26 -34.73
C ALA A 203 37.20 9.59 -34.04
N LYS A 204 36.59 10.73 -34.39
CA LYS A 204 36.80 12.04 -33.75
C LYS A 204 35.82 12.35 -32.61
N LEU A 205 34.84 11.48 -32.35
CA LEU A 205 33.85 11.66 -31.28
C LEU A 205 34.50 11.90 -29.91
N LYS A 206 34.04 12.97 -29.26
CA LYS A 206 34.41 13.37 -27.89
C LYS A 206 33.20 13.44 -26.96
N TRP A 207 32.04 13.76 -27.54
CA TRP A 207 30.76 13.80 -26.86
C TRP A 207 29.80 12.85 -27.58
N LEU A 208 29.21 11.92 -26.84
CA LEU A 208 28.21 11.00 -27.34
C LEU A 208 27.05 10.95 -26.34
N ASN A 209 25.88 11.44 -26.76
CA ASN A 209 24.63 11.33 -26.03
C ASN A 209 23.62 10.53 -26.87
N ILE A 210 23.08 9.46 -26.31
CA ILE A 210 22.02 8.67 -26.93
C ILE A 210 20.93 8.53 -25.89
N ASP A 211 19.75 9.06 -26.18
CA ASP A 211 18.68 9.21 -25.21
C ASP A 211 17.38 8.53 -25.68
N GLU A 212 16.55 8.11 -24.73
CA GLU A 212 15.31 7.36 -24.97
C GLU A 212 15.45 6.23 -26.02
N SER A 213 16.49 5.39 -26.01
CA SER A 213 16.73 4.44 -27.12
C SER A 213 16.28 2.98 -26.84
N GLN A 214 16.38 2.11 -27.85
CA GLN A 214 16.20 0.65 -27.74
C GLN A 214 17.48 -0.10 -28.15
N LEU A 215 18.65 0.53 -27.97
CA LEU A 215 19.95 -0.05 -28.32
C LEU A 215 20.24 -1.30 -27.48
N ASN A 216 20.34 -2.45 -28.15
CA ASN A 216 20.74 -3.72 -27.52
C ASN A 216 22.25 -3.76 -27.19
N ALA A 217 23.07 -3.05 -27.98
CA ALA A 217 24.52 -2.98 -27.85
C ALA A 217 25.09 -1.72 -28.54
N LEU A 218 26.27 -1.28 -28.12
CA LEU A 218 27.01 -0.16 -28.73
C LEU A 218 28.53 -0.41 -28.64
N ASP A 219 29.24 -0.44 -29.79
CA ASP A 219 30.71 -0.58 -29.81
C ASP A 219 31.39 0.79 -29.83
N ILE A 220 31.90 1.20 -28.67
CA ILE A 220 32.71 2.42 -28.51
C ILE A 220 34.22 2.12 -28.43
N SER A 221 34.66 0.89 -28.69
CA SER A 221 36.00 0.41 -28.33
C SER A 221 37.16 1.06 -29.12
N ASN A 222 36.86 1.67 -30.27
CA ASN A 222 37.82 2.47 -31.05
C ASN A 222 37.80 3.98 -30.69
N HIS A 223 36.82 4.44 -29.92
CA HIS A 223 36.60 5.85 -29.56
C HIS A 223 37.42 6.29 -28.33
N THR A 224 38.74 6.09 -28.40
CA THR A 224 39.67 6.35 -27.27
C THR A 224 39.83 7.82 -26.87
N ASP A 225 39.30 8.74 -27.69
CA ASP A 225 39.27 10.19 -27.44
C ASP A 225 37.97 10.69 -26.78
N LEU A 226 37.01 9.80 -26.49
CA LEU A 226 35.74 10.13 -25.85
C LEU A 226 35.94 10.72 -24.44
N VAL A 227 35.25 11.82 -24.16
CA VAL A 227 35.34 12.59 -22.90
C VAL A 227 34.04 12.52 -22.11
N ASP A 228 32.90 12.54 -22.78
CA ASP A 228 31.59 12.45 -22.14
C ASP A 228 30.71 11.46 -22.89
N LEU A 229 30.06 10.57 -22.13
CA LEU A 229 29.19 9.52 -22.62
C LEU A 229 27.89 9.49 -21.80
N ALA A 230 26.76 9.66 -22.48
CA ALA A 230 25.43 9.46 -21.93
C ALA A 230 24.67 8.46 -22.81
N ILE A 231 24.06 7.45 -22.18
CA ILE A 231 23.20 6.47 -22.87
C ILE A 231 21.96 6.21 -22.02
N SER A 232 20.76 6.48 -22.54
CA SER A 232 19.50 5.89 -22.09
C SER A 232 19.02 4.84 -23.10
N SER A 233 18.77 3.61 -22.65
CA SER A 233 18.29 2.51 -23.50
C SER A 233 17.48 1.46 -22.74
N GLY A 234 16.29 1.12 -23.26
CA GLY A 234 15.42 0.08 -22.70
C GLY A 234 15.93 -1.36 -22.84
N GLN A 235 16.93 -1.61 -23.71
CA GLN A 235 17.42 -2.97 -24.02
C GLN A 235 18.93 -3.18 -23.81
N LEU A 236 19.67 -2.17 -23.34
CA LEU A 236 21.13 -2.27 -23.23
C LEU A 236 21.53 -3.14 -22.03
N LYS A 237 22.16 -4.29 -22.30
CA LYS A 237 22.57 -5.24 -21.25
C LYS A 237 24.01 -5.09 -20.76
N ALA A 238 24.89 -4.59 -21.62
CA ALA A 238 26.32 -4.46 -21.33
C ALA A 238 26.93 -3.30 -22.11
N LEU A 239 27.94 -2.65 -21.52
CA LEU A 239 28.67 -1.54 -22.13
C LEU A 239 30.16 -1.65 -21.79
N ASP A 240 31.00 -1.94 -22.80
CA ASP A 240 32.46 -1.97 -22.63
C ASP A 240 33.06 -0.58 -22.85
N ILE A 241 33.40 0.08 -21.73
CA ILE A 241 34.10 1.37 -21.70
C ILE A 241 35.61 1.24 -21.42
N THR A 242 36.16 0.02 -21.38
CA THR A 242 37.49 -0.27 -20.82
C THR A 242 38.65 0.32 -21.61
N LYS A 243 38.42 0.75 -22.87
CA LYS A 243 39.42 1.44 -23.71
C LYS A 243 39.26 2.97 -23.73
N ASN A 244 38.17 3.49 -23.16
CA ASN A 244 37.78 4.89 -23.26
C ASN A 244 38.32 5.67 -22.04
N HIS A 245 39.64 5.61 -21.85
CA HIS A 245 40.32 6.10 -20.63
C HIS A 245 40.17 7.61 -20.34
N LYS A 246 39.66 8.39 -21.30
CA LYS A 246 39.50 9.85 -21.19
C LYS A 246 38.10 10.29 -20.74
N ILE A 247 37.17 9.36 -20.53
CA ILE A 247 35.82 9.66 -20.04
C ILE A 247 35.91 10.35 -18.67
N LYS A 248 35.19 11.47 -18.54
CA LYS A 248 35.05 12.33 -17.36
C LYS A 248 33.62 12.35 -16.84
N GLY A 249 32.64 12.45 -17.73
CA GLY A 249 31.23 12.23 -17.43
C GLY A 249 30.74 10.92 -18.04
N LEU A 250 30.17 10.05 -17.21
CA LEU A 250 29.46 8.84 -17.64
C LEU A 250 28.05 8.85 -17.06
N SER A 251 27.04 8.72 -17.92
CA SER A 251 25.65 8.49 -17.55
C SER A 251 25.13 7.26 -18.28
N VAL A 252 24.60 6.27 -17.56
CA VAL A 252 24.02 5.06 -18.14
C VAL A 252 22.67 4.76 -17.49
N ASP A 253 21.61 5.02 -18.23
CA ASP A 253 20.22 4.74 -17.86
C ASP A 253 19.75 3.52 -18.68
N ALA A 254 19.87 2.34 -18.08
CA ALA A 254 19.59 1.09 -18.76
C ALA A 254 19.10 0.05 -17.75
N ALA A 255 17.79 -0.10 -17.64
CA ALA A 255 17.14 -0.99 -16.68
C ALA A 255 17.65 -2.46 -16.73
N GLN A 256 18.17 -2.90 -17.88
CA GLN A 256 18.70 -4.25 -18.08
C GLN A 256 20.25 -4.35 -18.01
N LEU A 257 20.97 -3.31 -17.58
CA LEU A 257 22.44 -3.30 -17.53
C LEU A 257 22.97 -4.20 -16.41
N GLU A 258 23.45 -5.39 -16.76
CA GLU A 258 23.88 -6.44 -15.82
C GLU A 258 25.25 -6.15 -15.18
N THR A 259 26.15 -5.46 -15.89
CA THR A 259 27.53 -5.18 -15.44
C THR A 259 28.09 -3.88 -16.04
N LEU A 260 29.00 -3.21 -15.31
CA LEU A 260 29.73 -2.02 -15.77
C LEU A 260 31.14 -1.93 -15.13
N ASP A 261 32.20 -2.11 -15.94
CA ASP A 261 33.60 -1.96 -15.48
C ASP A 261 34.13 -0.54 -15.72
N VAL A 262 34.13 0.29 -14.68
CA VAL A 262 34.73 1.65 -14.68
C VAL A 262 36.21 1.67 -14.30
N SER A 263 36.86 0.51 -14.14
CA SER A 263 38.21 0.40 -13.55
C SER A 263 39.36 0.94 -14.40
N LYS A 264 39.07 1.34 -15.65
CA LYS A 264 40.04 1.91 -16.61
C LYS A 264 39.81 3.40 -16.85
N ASN A 265 38.72 3.96 -16.35
CA ASN A 265 38.28 5.34 -16.57
C ASN A 265 38.74 6.20 -15.38
N VAL A 266 40.06 6.24 -15.15
CA VAL A 266 40.66 6.91 -13.98
C VAL A 266 40.45 8.43 -13.96
N GLU A 267 40.14 9.03 -15.11
CA GLU A 267 39.79 10.46 -15.29
C GLU A 267 38.31 10.76 -14.99
N LEU A 268 37.51 9.80 -14.52
CA LEU A 268 36.09 9.98 -14.24
C LEU A 268 35.84 10.96 -13.08
N HIS A 269 35.07 12.02 -13.32
CA HIS A 269 34.65 13.04 -12.34
C HIS A 269 33.17 12.93 -11.98
N SER A 270 32.32 12.42 -12.88
CA SER A 270 30.89 12.25 -12.65
C SER A 270 30.42 10.90 -13.18
N LEU A 271 29.70 10.14 -12.33
CA LEU A 271 29.10 8.86 -12.67
C LEU A 271 27.61 8.87 -12.29
N SER A 272 26.75 8.56 -13.27
CA SER A 272 25.32 8.34 -13.09
C SER A 272 24.94 6.98 -13.66
N ILE A 273 24.22 6.18 -12.88
CA ILE A 273 23.77 4.83 -13.25
C ILE A 273 22.33 4.64 -12.81
N ASN A 274 21.48 4.15 -13.70
CA ASN A 274 20.15 3.62 -13.40
C ASN A 274 20.04 2.21 -14.02
N SER A 275 19.87 1.17 -13.19
CA SER A 275 19.74 -0.22 -13.66
C SER A 275 19.11 -1.16 -12.65
N GLN A 276 17.96 -1.76 -13.01
CA GLN A 276 17.20 -2.71 -12.20
C GLN A 276 17.83 -4.10 -12.07
N VAL A 277 19.01 -4.34 -12.66
CA VAL A 277 19.71 -5.64 -12.58
C VAL A 277 21.21 -5.51 -12.24
N LEU A 278 21.72 -4.31 -12.00
CA LEU A 278 23.11 -4.10 -11.60
C LEU A 278 23.30 -4.46 -10.11
N TRP A 279 24.13 -5.47 -9.84
CA TRP A 279 24.33 -6.04 -8.50
C TRP A 279 25.70 -5.70 -7.88
N GLU A 280 26.68 -5.26 -8.67
CA GLU A 280 27.97 -4.75 -8.19
C GLU A 280 28.44 -3.51 -8.95
N LEU A 281 29.19 -2.65 -8.27
CA LEU A 281 29.92 -1.53 -8.87
C LEU A 281 31.22 -1.27 -8.08
N ASN A 282 32.34 -1.17 -8.78
CA ASN A 282 33.65 -0.89 -8.18
C ASN A 282 34.21 0.44 -8.70
N VAL A 283 34.23 1.46 -7.84
CA VAL A 283 34.72 2.82 -8.16
C VAL A 283 36.10 3.13 -7.55
N ASN A 284 36.79 2.14 -6.97
CA ASN A 284 38.00 2.38 -6.16
C ASN A 284 39.19 2.96 -6.96
N THR A 285 39.18 2.84 -8.29
CA THR A 285 40.19 3.43 -9.17
C THR A 285 39.89 4.87 -9.58
N ASN A 286 38.66 5.34 -9.37
CA ASN A 286 38.14 6.60 -9.88
C ASN A 286 38.38 7.70 -8.83
N ILE A 287 39.67 7.94 -8.52
CA ILE A 287 40.14 8.85 -7.46
C ILE A 287 39.77 10.33 -7.68
N HIS A 288 39.32 10.66 -8.90
CA HIS A 288 38.85 11.99 -9.32
C HIS A 288 37.32 12.15 -9.26
N LEU A 289 36.58 11.13 -8.84
CA LEU A 289 35.11 11.16 -8.78
C LEU A 289 34.62 12.22 -7.78
N GLU A 290 33.88 13.21 -8.30
CA GLU A 290 33.28 14.33 -7.56
C GLU A 290 31.78 14.12 -7.34
N ASN A 291 31.07 13.53 -8.30
CA ASN A 291 29.63 13.26 -8.20
C ASN A 291 29.32 11.79 -8.53
N LEU A 292 28.50 11.15 -7.68
CA LEU A 292 28.02 9.79 -7.88
C LEU A 292 26.50 9.74 -7.71
N TYR A 293 25.79 9.23 -8.71
CA TYR A 293 24.35 9.00 -8.72
C TYR A 293 24.10 7.52 -9.06
N ILE A 294 23.37 6.81 -8.21
CA ILE A 294 22.96 5.42 -8.45
C ILE A 294 21.48 5.30 -8.11
N GLU A 295 20.69 4.84 -9.08
CA GLU A 295 19.24 4.70 -8.96
C GLU A 295 18.78 3.29 -9.36
N ASN A 296 17.76 2.78 -8.68
CA ASN A 296 17.09 1.48 -8.92
C ASN A 296 18.01 0.24 -8.91
N ALA A 297 19.20 0.31 -8.28
CA ALA A 297 20.23 -0.71 -8.41
C ALA A 297 20.23 -1.77 -7.30
N PHE A 298 20.36 -3.05 -7.67
CA PHE A 298 20.45 -4.18 -6.74
C PHE A 298 21.81 -4.29 -6.04
N ILE A 299 22.62 -3.23 -6.05
CA ILE A 299 23.91 -3.15 -5.35
C ILE A 299 23.67 -3.27 -3.85
N THR A 300 24.35 -4.24 -3.22
CA THR A 300 24.26 -4.50 -1.76
C THR A 300 25.45 -3.95 -0.96
N ASN A 301 26.54 -3.59 -1.65
CA ASN A 301 27.77 -3.09 -1.05
C ASN A 301 28.45 -2.11 -2.02
N LEU A 302 28.85 -0.94 -1.52
CA LEU A 302 29.52 0.11 -2.28
C LEU A 302 30.65 0.70 -1.45
N GLN A 303 31.89 0.50 -1.88
CA GLN A 303 33.07 1.05 -1.21
C GLN A 303 33.44 2.41 -1.81
N LEU A 304 33.50 3.44 -0.96
CA LEU A 304 33.83 4.83 -1.36
C LEU A 304 35.12 5.37 -0.72
N SER A 305 35.88 4.53 -0.01
CA SER A 305 37.10 4.93 0.71
C SER A 305 38.18 5.56 -0.17
N ASP A 306 38.23 5.15 -1.44
CA ASP A 306 39.25 5.56 -2.40
C ASP A 306 38.80 6.73 -3.29
N ASN A 307 37.64 7.35 -2.98
CA ASN A 307 37.06 8.49 -3.70
C ASN A 307 37.09 9.78 -2.84
N PRO A 308 38.26 10.30 -2.44
CA PRO A 308 38.38 11.43 -1.51
C PRO A 308 37.92 12.78 -2.08
N LYS A 309 37.54 12.82 -3.37
CA LYS A 309 37.01 14.00 -4.06
C LYS A 309 35.49 14.06 -4.15
N LEU A 310 34.80 13.04 -3.67
CA LEU A 310 33.35 12.97 -3.69
C LEU A 310 32.75 14.17 -2.92
N ASN A 311 31.97 14.98 -3.64
CA ASN A 311 31.30 16.20 -3.15
C ASN A 311 29.78 16.01 -3.08
N TYR A 312 29.24 15.24 -4.03
CA TYR A 312 27.82 14.92 -4.16
C TYR A 312 27.64 13.40 -4.26
N LEU A 313 26.77 12.85 -3.42
CA LEU A 313 26.36 11.45 -3.46
C LEU A 313 24.83 11.36 -3.48
N SER A 314 24.29 10.61 -4.44
CA SER A 314 22.87 10.24 -4.53
C SER A 314 22.74 8.73 -4.69
N LEU A 315 22.00 8.09 -3.79
CA LEU A 315 21.66 6.68 -3.85
C LEU A 315 20.14 6.55 -3.65
N SER A 316 19.38 6.14 -4.66
CA SER A 316 17.93 5.93 -4.52
C SER A 316 17.52 4.53 -4.97
N GLU A 317 16.67 3.86 -4.20
CA GLU A 317 16.18 2.51 -4.54
C GLU A 317 17.35 1.52 -4.75
N VAL A 318 18.31 1.54 -3.80
CA VAL A 318 19.51 0.71 -3.80
C VAL A 318 19.52 -0.22 -2.57
N ASN A 319 19.94 -1.47 -2.73
CA ASN A 319 19.91 -2.48 -1.66
C ASN A 319 21.08 -2.43 -0.65
N ILE A 320 21.71 -1.27 -0.44
CA ILE A 320 22.81 -1.09 0.52
C ILE A 320 22.26 -1.04 1.95
N THR A 321 22.81 -1.88 2.83
CA THR A 321 22.41 -1.93 4.26
C THR A 321 23.35 -1.19 5.20
N GLN A 322 24.58 -0.90 4.77
CA GLN A 322 25.62 -0.19 5.54
C GLN A 322 26.50 0.64 4.60
N LEU A 323 26.87 1.86 5.02
CA LEU A 323 27.74 2.73 4.22
C LEU A 323 28.76 3.49 5.07
N ASP A 324 30.02 3.52 4.64
CA ASP A 324 31.10 4.28 5.27
C ASP A 324 31.58 5.43 4.39
N LEU A 325 31.34 6.66 4.84
CA LEU A 325 31.75 7.91 4.17
C LEU A 325 32.91 8.61 4.89
N SER A 326 33.57 7.94 5.84
CA SER A 326 34.55 8.56 6.75
C SER A 326 35.83 9.08 6.10
N GLN A 327 36.08 8.70 4.85
CA GLN A 327 37.22 9.17 4.05
C GLN A 327 36.83 10.28 3.05
N ASN A 328 35.53 10.56 2.89
CA ASN A 328 34.99 11.45 1.87
C ASN A 328 34.79 12.88 2.41
N SER A 329 35.84 13.44 3.03
CA SER A 329 35.79 14.73 3.75
C SER A 329 35.42 15.97 2.92
N GLU A 330 35.39 15.87 1.59
CA GLU A 330 34.95 16.93 0.67
C GLU A 330 33.43 16.92 0.42
N LEU A 331 32.68 15.94 0.94
CA LEU A 331 31.23 15.83 0.81
C LEU A 331 30.51 17.08 1.32
N ARG A 332 29.55 17.56 0.54
CA ARG A 332 28.64 18.67 0.88
C ARG A 332 27.18 18.27 0.83
N HIS A 333 26.85 17.34 -0.05
CA HIS A 333 25.50 16.88 -0.34
C HIS A 333 25.48 15.36 -0.35
N VAL A 334 24.62 14.77 0.49
CA VAL A 334 24.37 13.33 0.54
C VAL A 334 22.87 13.11 0.55
N PHE A 335 22.39 12.35 -0.44
CA PHE A 335 21.01 11.91 -0.59
C PHE A 335 21.02 10.38 -0.62
N ILE A 336 20.35 9.74 0.33
CA ILE A 336 20.17 8.28 0.36
C ILE A 336 18.70 8.00 0.65
N THR A 337 17.96 7.53 -0.35
CA THR A 337 16.50 7.46 -0.32
C THR A 337 15.96 6.09 -0.71
N HIS A 338 14.95 5.58 0.01
CA HIS A 338 14.35 4.28 -0.27
C HIS A 338 15.39 3.14 -0.29
N THR A 339 16.25 3.05 0.74
CA THR A 339 17.28 1.99 0.86
C THR A 339 17.17 1.26 2.20
N PRO A 340 17.56 -0.02 2.32
CA PRO A 340 17.53 -0.74 3.60
C PRO A 340 18.70 -0.35 4.53
N LEU A 341 19.15 0.91 4.49
CA LEU A 341 20.32 1.39 5.22
C LEU A 341 20.08 1.40 6.73
N THR A 342 20.82 0.57 7.45
CA THR A 342 20.76 0.42 8.92
C THR A 342 21.87 1.19 9.64
N THR A 343 23.01 1.43 8.98
CA THR A 343 24.14 2.18 9.53
C THR A 343 24.80 3.09 8.50
N LEU A 344 25.21 4.29 8.95
CA LEU A 344 25.91 5.28 8.15
C LEU A 344 27.05 5.91 8.97
N ASN A 345 28.30 5.80 8.50
CA ASN A 345 29.46 6.42 9.15
C ASN A 345 29.80 7.77 8.50
N LEU A 346 29.60 8.86 9.25
CA LEU A 346 29.85 10.26 8.83
C LEU A 346 31.04 10.90 9.56
N ALA A 347 32.01 10.13 10.08
CA ALA A 347 33.22 10.71 10.66
C ALA A 347 33.97 11.60 9.64
N ASN A 348 34.62 12.67 10.07
CA ASN A 348 35.31 13.64 9.20
C ASN A 348 34.42 14.38 8.17
N SER A 349 33.09 14.43 8.36
CA SER A 349 32.15 15.09 7.44
C SER A 349 32.01 16.61 7.62
N GLN A 350 33.09 17.33 7.98
CA GLN A 350 32.96 18.74 8.39
C GLN A 350 32.40 19.68 7.29
N ASN A 351 32.59 19.35 6.01
CA ASN A 351 32.04 20.14 4.89
C ASN A 351 30.56 19.85 4.58
N LEU A 352 29.95 18.85 5.21
CA LEU A 352 28.58 18.42 4.91
C LEU A 352 27.58 19.53 5.28
N ASN A 353 26.80 19.96 4.29
CA ASN A 353 25.87 21.07 4.41
C ASN A 353 24.40 20.66 4.25
N HIS A 354 24.16 19.60 3.47
CA HIS A 354 22.87 19.01 3.18
C HIS A 354 22.96 17.49 3.35
N LEU A 355 22.07 16.92 4.16
CA LEU A 355 21.96 15.48 4.38
C LEU A 355 20.48 15.07 4.31
N GLU A 356 20.17 14.18 3.39
CA GLU A 356 18.83 13.61 3.21
C GLU A 356 18.91 12.09 3.22
N LEU A 357 18.15 11.49 4.15
CA LEU A 357 18.17 10.07 4.50
C LEU A 357 16.72 9.55 4.60
N PHE A 358 15.88 9.86 3.62
CA PHE A 358 14.44 9.52 3.61
C PHE A 358 14.16 8.04 3.33
N ASP A 359 13.26 7.43 4.09
CA ASP A 359 12.79 6.04 3.88
C ASP A 359 13.96 5.03 3.94
N ASN A 360 14.54 4.92 5.14
CA ASN A 360 15.63 4.00 5.45
C ASN A 360 15.36 3.26 6.78
N GLN A 361 16.34 2.46 7.23
CA GLN A 361 16.20 1.60 8.42
C GLN A 361 17.17 2.03 9.55
N LEU A 362 17.54 3.31 9.61
CA LEU A 362 18.50 3.81 10.60
C LEU A 362 17.90 3.80 12.01
N ILE A 363 18.57 3.12 12.94
CA ILE A 363 18.21 3.07 14.36
C ILE A 363 18.98 4.14 15.17
N ASN A 364 20.14 4.57 14.68
CA ASN A 364 20.96 5.65 15.22
C ASN A 364 21.69 6.41 14.10
N LEU A 365 22.14 7.63 14.39
CA LEU A 365 22.92 8.46 13.48
C LEU A 365 23.83 9.43 14.26
N ASP A 366 25.14 9.39 14.03
CA ASP A 366 26.09 10.35 14.60
C ASP A 366 26.34 11.51 13.62
N LEU A 367 26.02 12.73 14.07
CA LEU A 367 26.19 13.98 13.32
C LEU A 367 27.24 14.91 13.96
N SER A 368 28.07 14.41 14.88
CA SER A 368 28.97 15.23 15.70
C SER A 368 30.07 15.96 14.90
N ASP A 369 30.51 15.40 13.77
CA ASP A 369 31.45 16.03 12.84
C ASP A 369 30.79 16.93 11.78
N ALA A 370 29.50 16.74 11.48
CA ALA A 370 28.74 17.50 10.46
C ALA A 370 28.34 18.91 10.94
N GLN A 371 29.31 19.70 11.40
CA GLN A 371 29.09 20.96 12.11
C GLN A 371 28.53 22.10 11.22
N HIS A 372 28.72 22.01 9.90
CA HIS A 372 28.25 22.98 8.91
C HIS A 372 26.90 22.62 8.26
N LEU A 373 26.22 21.61 8.81
CA LEU A 373 24.92 21.14 8.32
C LEU A 373 23.84 22.21 8.49
N THR A 374 23.14 22.55 7.41
CA THR A 374 22.06 23.54 7.38
C THR A 374 20.69 22.92 7.04
N PHE A 375 20.70 21.78 6.35
CA PHE A 375 19.52 21.00 5.98
C PHE A 375 19.72 19.55 6.41
N LEU A 376 18.75 18.99 7.12
CA LEU A 376 18.75 17.61 7.62
C LEU A 376 17.37 16.99 7.45
N THR A 377 17.26 15.95 6.64
CA THR A 377 16.07 15.08 6.55
C THR A 377 16.48 13.66 6.91
N VAL A 378 15.84 13.07 7.93
CA VAL A 378 16.00 11.65 8.33
C VAL A 378 14.62 11.05 8.62
N SER A 379 13.63 11.42 7.81
CA SER A 379 12.25 10.97 7.98
C SER A 379 12.03 9.55 7.45
N LYS A 380 11.01 8.87 7.97
CA LYS A 380 10.77 7.42 7.75
C LYS A 380 12.02 6.59 8.09
N ASN A 381 12.34 6.54 9.37
CA ASN A 381 13.46 5.75 9.92
C ASN A 381 13.05 5.16 11.28
N GLN A 382 13.99 4.55 11.99
CA GLN A 382 13.76 3.87 13.26
C GLN A 382 14.48 4.57 14.44
N LEU A 383 14.78 5.88 14.31
CA LEU A 383 15.52 6.63 15.32
C LEU A 383 14.69 6.79 16.60
N SER A 384 15.24 6.36 17.73
CA SER A 384 14.66 6.59 19.07
C SER A 384 15.22 7.82 19.78
N GLU A 385 16.43 8.25 19.39
CA GLU A 385 17.08 9.50 19.81
C GLU A 385 17.94 10.10 18.69
N ILE A 386 18.24 11.41 18.77
CA ILE A 386 19.19 12.09 17.88
C ILE A 386 19.88 13.27 18.60
N ASN A 387 21.17 13.46 18.39
CA ASN A 387 21.98 14.49 19.04
C ASN A 387 22.37 15.62 18.07
N LEU A 388 21.57 16.69 18.04
CA LEU A 388 21.81 17.86 17.18
C LEU A 388 22.68 18.96 17.84
N SER A 389 23.37 18.65 18.94
CA SER A 389 24.07 19.68 19.75
C SER A 389 25.30 20.30 19.09
N LYS A 390 25.81 19.71 18.00
CA LYS A 390 26.95 20.21 17.22
C LYS A 390 26.55 20.94 15.95
N ASN A 391 25.34 20.71 15.46
CA ASN A 391 24.84 21.16 14.16
C ASN A 391 24.15 22.53 14.31
N THR A 392 24.91 23.51 14.79
CA THR A 392 24.39 24.83 15.21
C THR A 392 23.91 25.71 14.06
N ALA A 393 24.27 25.35 12.82
CA ALA A 393 23.88 26.03 11.58
C ALA A 393 22.56 25.54 10.98
N LEU A 394 21.90 24.53 11.58
CA LEU A 394 20.64 23.97 11.07
C LEU A 394 19.54 25.01 10.92
N LYS A 395 18.86 24.97 9.77
CA LYS A 395 17.71 25.80 9.42
C LYS A 395 16.45 24.98 9.15
N ASN A 396 16.61 23.89 8.40
CA ASN A 396 15.53 22.97 8.04
C ASN A 396 15.85 21.60 8.62
N VAL A 397 14.95 21.06 9.43
CA VAL A 397 15.08 19.75 10.07
C VAL A 397 13.78 18.97 9.90
N ASN A 398 13.83 17.84 9.22
CA ASN A 398 12.74 16.87 9.15
C ASN A 398 13.18 15.54 9.76
N LEU A 399 12.53 15.15 10.86
CA LEU A 399 12.73 13.88 11.56
C LEU A 399 11.39 13.13 11.72
N SER A 400 10.42 13.42 10.85
CA SER A 400 9.09 12.83 10.90
C SER A 400 9.10 11.32 10.66
N SER A 401 8.09 10.60 11.14
CA SER A 401 7.99 9.13 10.99
C SER A 401 9.22 8.40 11.54
N ASN A 402 9.45 8.56 12.84
CA ASN A 402 10.51 7.91 13.62
C ASN A 402 9.95 7.45 14.99
N ALA A 403 10.82 6.93 15.86
CA ALA A 403 10.48 6.51 17.22
C ALA A 403 10.89 7.53 18.30
N LEU A 404 11.07 8.81 17.94
CA LEU A 404 11.63 9.83 18.85
C LEU A 404 10.67 10.13 20.01
N THR A 405 11.17 10.03 21.23
CA THR A 405 10.43 10.39 22.46
C THR A 405 10.77 11.78 22.99
N SER A 406 11.94 12.32 22.60
CA SER A 406 12.34 13.70 22.86
C SER A 406 13.40 14.16 21.86
N VAL A 407 13.49 15.47 21.60
CA VAL A 407 14.56 16.09 20.80
C VAL A 407 15.07 17.35 21.51
N ASN A 408 16.38 17.55 21.56
CA ASN A 408 17.01 18.69 22.22
C ASN A 408 17.51 19.73 21.20
N LEU A 409 16.73 20.80 21.01
CA LEU A 409 16.96 21.84 20.01
C LEU A 409 17.61 23.12 20.58
N LYS A 410 18.14 23.07 21.81
CA LYS A 410 18.68 24.25 22.52
C LYS A 410 19.82 24.96 21.77
N ASN A 411 20.59 24.23 20.96
CA ASN A 411 21.78 24.76 20.28
C ASN A 411 21.54 25.10 18.80
N ASN A 412 20.28 25.12 18.36
CA ASN A 412 19.89 25.27 16.95
C ASN A 412 19.01 26.53 16.77
N PRO A 413 19.56 27.74 17.02
CA PRO A 413 18.76 28.97 17.10
C PRO A 413 18.23 29.47 15.76
N HIS A 414 18.83 29.02 14.65
CA HIS A 414 18.52 29.44 13.28
C HIS A 414 17.50 28.53 12.57
N LEU A 415 16.81 27.65 13.31
CA LEU A 415 15.74 26.82 12.74
C LEU A 415 14.60 27.71 12.22
N GLN A 416 14.23 27.48 10.97
CA GLN A 416 13.17 28.16 10.23
C GLN A 416 12.02 27.21 9.90
N SER A 417 12.32 25.94 9.62
CA SER A 417 11.33 24.87 9.49
C SER A 417 11.74 23.65 10.31
N LEU A 418 10.80 23.11 11.08
CA LEU A 418 10.98 21.94 11.93
C LEU A 418 9.80 20.98 11.75
N ASP A 419 10.09 19.77 11.29
CA ASP A 419 9.14 18.67 11.20
C ASP A 419 9.54 17.51 12.11
N LEU A 420 8.64 17.19 13.03
CA LEU A 420 8.70 16.13 14.03
C LEU A 420 7.42 15.28 14.01
N ALA A 421 6.62 15.34 12.94
CA ALA A 421 5.35 14.63 12.85
C ALA A 421 5.53 13.09 12.92
N ASN A 422 4.49 12.35 13.30
CA ASN A 422 4.51 10.88 13.41
C ASN A 422 5.70 10.36 14.25
N ASN A 423 5.65 10.66 15.55
CA ASN A 423 6.68 10.31 16.53
C ASN A 423 6.03 10.01 17.90
N ALA A 424 6.83 9.80 18.94
CA ALA A 424 6.37 9.50 20.30
C ALA A 424 6.59 10.66 21.29
N LEU A 425 6.61 11.91 20.82
CA LEU A 425 6.92 13.08 21.66
C LEU A 425 5.78 13.38 22.64
N ASN A 426 6.13 13.47 23.93
CA ASN A 426 5.19 13.87 24.98
C ASN A 426 5.30 15.38 25.33
N THR A 427 6.43 15.99 24.98
CA THR A 427 6.73 17.42 25.15
C THR A 427 7.86 17.84 24.22
N ILE A 428 7.92 19.12 23.84
CA ILE A 428 9.01 19.71 23.08
C ILE A 428 9.36 21.10 23.64
N LYS A 429 10.65 21.49 23.61
CA LYS A 429 11.14 22.78 24.13
C LYS A 429 11.67 23.63 22.99
N LEU A 430 10.93 24.69 22.66
CA LEU A 430 11.17 25.53 21.48
C LEU A 430 11.58 26.98 21.82
N SER A 431 11.72 27.31 23.10
CA SER A 431 12.00 28.67 23.59
C SER A 431 13.40 29.23 23.23
N GLN A 432 14.20 28.50 22.46
CA GLN A 432 15.51 28.93 21.95
C GLN A 432 15.56 28.95 20.41
N ASN A 433 14.41 28.82 19.74
CA ASN A 433 14.30 28.68 18.29
C ASN A 433 13.40 29.81 17.69
N PRO A 434 13.69 31.10 17.94
CA PRO A 434 12.78 32.22 17.63
C PRO A 434 12.67 32.55 16.13
N GLU A 435 13.50 31.94 15.28
CA GLU A 435 13.47 32.09 13.83
C GLU A 435 12.45 31.15 13.14
N LEU A 436 11.79 30.24 13.88
CA LEU A 436 10.83 29.29 13.32
C LEU A 436 9.65 30.00 12.64
N LEU A 437 9.42 29.62 11.38
CA LEU A 437 8.31 30.04 10.53
C LEU A 437 7.28 28.92 10.37
N GLU A 438 7.74 27.67 10.34
CA GLU A 438 6.91 26.47 10.18
C GLU A 438 7.26 25.41 11.23
N LEU A 439 6.23 24.84 11.85
CA LEU A 439 6.33 23.81 12.88
C LEU A 439 5.32 22.70 12.63
N ARG A 440 5.81 21.48 12.38
CA ARG A 440 5.00 20.26 12.24
C ARG A 440 5.27 19.31 13.42
N LEU A 441 4.19 19.00 14.13
CA LEU A 441 4.15 18.18 15.35
C LEU A 441 2.96 17.20 15.33
N ALA A 442 2.33 17.01 14.18
CA ALA A 442 1.18 16.10 14.02
C ALA A 442 1.53 14.66 14.46
N ASP A 443 0.55 13.85 14.82
CA ASP A 443 0.72 12.42 15.14
C ASP A 443 1.77 12.19 16.23
N ASN A 444 1.52 12.75 17.41
CA ASN A 444 2.39 12.68 18.58
C ASN A 444 1.56 12.51 19.87
N LYS A 445 2.20 12.63 21.04
CA LYS A 445 1.58 12.44 22.37
C LYS A 445 1.64 13.73 23.20
N LEU A 446 1.64 14.90 22.55
CA LEU A 446 1.76 16.19 23.22
C LEU A 446 0.48 16.51 24.00
N SER A 447 0.59 16.59 25.32
CA SER A 447 -0.50 17.07 26.21
C SER A 447 -0.44 18.58 26.47
N THR A 448 0.72 19.20 26.22
CA THR A 448 0.97 20.65 26.33
C THR A 448 1.98 21.10 25.28
N LEU A 449 1.86 22.36 24.83
CA LEU A 449 2.78 22.98 23.89
C LEU A 449 2.97 24.46 24.26
N ASP A 450 4.23 24.91 24.38
CA ASP A 450 4.61 26.30 24.68
C ASP A 450 5.13 26.97 23.41
N LEU A 451 4.36 27.94 22.90
CA LEU A 451 4.65 28.71 21.69
C LEU A 451 5.18 30.12 21.98
N THR A 452 5.37 30.48 23.26
CA THR A 452 5.69 31.88 23.66
C THR A 452 7.03 32.40 23.11
N GLY A 453 7.94 31.50 22.75
CA GLY A 453 9.23 31.82 22.15
C GLY A 453 9.23 32.00 20.63
N LEU A 454 8.09 31.86 19.94
CA LEU A 454 8.01 31.69 18.47
C LEU A 454 7.25 32.86 17.78
N PRO A 455 7.75 34.11 17.83
CA PRO A 455 7.00 35.28 17.37
C PRO A 455 6.79 35.34 15.84
N ASN A 456 7.62 34.63 15.07
CA ASN A 456 7.59 34.62 13.60
C ASN A 456 6.80 33.43 13.02
N LEU A 457 6.22 32.58 13.87
CA LEU A 457 5.53 31.36 13.44
C LEU A 457 4.33 31.70 12.55
N SER A 458 4.38 31.22 11.30
CA SER A 458 3.38 31.45 10.25
C SER A 458 2.53 30.19 9.98
N LYS A 459 3.11 29.00 10.15
CA LYS A 459 2.46 27.72 9.91
C LYS A 459 2.61 26.79 11.12
N LEU A 460 1.51 26.23 11.60
CA LEU A 460 1.49 25.33 12.74
C LEU A 460 0.58 24.12 12.48
N PHE A 461 1.17 22.92 12.52
CA PHE A 461 0.49 21.65 12.34
C PHE A 461 0.69 20.82 13.63
N VAL A 462 -0.38 20.64 14.41
CA VAL A 462 -0.41 19.96 15.73
C VAL A 462 -1.55 18.95 15.82
N GLU A 463 -1.97 18.39 14.69
CA GLU A 463 -3.06 17.41 14.60
C GLU A 463 -2.74 16.11 15.35
N ASN A 464 -3.74 15.30 15.67
CA ASN A 464 -3.58 13.96 16.25
C ASN A 464 -2.66 13.96 17.49
N ASN A 465 -3.05 14.73 18.51
CA ASN A 465 -2.30 14.94 19.75
C ASN A 465 -3.25 14.95 20.97
N GLN A 466 -2.75 15.29 22.16
CA GLN A 466 -3.51 15.24 23.43
C GLN A 466 -3.69 16.64 24.04
N LEU A 467 -3.64 17.70 23.25
CA LEU A 467 -3.69 19.08 23.75
C LEU A 467 -5.09 19.39 24.31
N THR A 468 -5.14 19.74 25.60
CA THR A 468 -6.38 20.19 26.27
C THR A 468 -6.58 21.71 26.23
N GLN A 469 -5.51 22.45 25.93
CA GLN A 469 -5.49 23.89 25.71
C GLN A 469 -4.27 24.26 24.86
N LEU A 470 -4.36 25.38 24.15
CA LEU A 470 -3.25 25.96 23.40
C LEU A 470 -3.38 27.49 23.41
N ASP A 471 -2.28 28.21 23.63
CA ASP A 471 -2.23 29.68 23.57
C ASP A 471 -1.39 30.11 22.36
N ILE A 472 -2.04 30.81 21.41
CA ILE A 472 -1.40 31.38 20.21
C ILE A 472 -1.21 32.90 20.31
N SER A 473 -1.47 33.52 21.47
CA SER A 473 -1.44 34.99 21.61
C SER A 473 -0.07 35.63 21.42
N HIS A 474 0.98 34.81 21.37
CA HIS A 474 2.36 35.20 21.10
C HIS A 474 2.78 34.97 19.63
N ASN A 475 1.87 34.46 18.78
CA ASN A 475 2.14 34.01 17.41
C ASN A 475 1.26 34.78 16.39
N PRO A 476 1.37 36.12 16.30
CA PRO A 476 0.48 36.95 15.50
C PRO A 476 0.64 36.80 13.98
N MET A 477 1.65 36.05 13.52
CA MET A 477 1.96 35.83 12.10
C MET A 477 1.31 34.57 11.52
N LEU A 478 0.57 33.78 12.32
CA LEU A 478 -0.08 32.55 11.86
C LEU A 478 -1.06 32.81 10.70
N THR A 479 -0.79 32.16 9.57
CA THR A 479 -1.60 32.12 8.34
C THR A 479 -2.30 30.76 8.17
N GLU A 480 -1.62 29.68 8.56
CA GLU A 480 -2.11 28.29 8.50
C GLU A 480 -2.01 27.65 9.89
N PHE A 481 -3.11 27.10 10.40
CA PHE A 481 -3.16 26.51 11.74
C PHE A 481 -4.06 25.27 11.77
N HIS A 482 -3.45 24.11 11.98
CA HIS A 482 -4.11 22.81 11.95
C HIS A 482 -3.97 22.13 13.31
N LEU A 483 -5.11 21.80 13.92
CA LEU A 483 -5.20 21.32 15.31
C LEU A 483 -6.32 20.29 15.50
N LEU A 484 -6.69 19.59 14.42
CA LEU A 484 -7.61 18.44 14.46
C LEU A 484 -7.12 17.36 15.45
N ASN A 485 -8.07 16.58 15.95
CA ASN A 485 -7.92 15.43 16.82
C ASN A 485 -7.04 15.72 18.04
N ASN A 486 -7.50 16.70 18.82
CA ASN A 486 -6.98 17.08 20.12
C ASN A 486 -8.09 17.06 21.18
N GLN A 487 -7.72 17.16 22.46
CA GLN A 487 -8.65 17.11 23.60
C GLN A 487 -9.18 18.49 24.01
N LEU A 488 -9.34 19.38 23.03
CA LEU A 488 -9.79 20.75 23.25
C LEU A 488 -11.29 20.78 23.60
N THR A 489 -11.65 21.70 24.50
CA THR A 489 -13.02 21.90 24.99
C THR A 489 -13.54 23.33 24.79
N LYS A 490 -12.67 24.25 24.34
CA LYS A 490 -13.02 25.63 24.01
C LYS A 490 -12.06 26.21 22.97
N LEU A 491 -12.56 27.04 22.07
CA LEU A 491 -11.75 27.79 21.10
C LEU A 491 -11.71 29.26 21.54
N SER A 492 -10.63 29.67 22.20
CA SER A 492 -10.49 30.99 22.82
C SER A 492 -9.21 31.69 22.36
N PHE A 493 -9.14 31.96 21.06
CA PHE A 493 -7.99 32.61 20.42
C PHE A 493 -8.19 34.12 20.28
N PRO A 494 -7.12 34.94 20.28
CA PRO A 494 -7.21 36.37 20.03
C PRO A 494 -7.60 36.68 18.56
N ILE A 495 -7.89 37.94 18.28
CA ILE A 495 -8.09 38.42 16.90
C ILE A 495 -6.81 38.17 16.09
N ASN A 496 -6.94 37.45 14.98
CA ASN A 496 -5.89 37.27 13.99
C ASN A 496 -6.45 37.67 12.60
N GLU A 497 -5.83 38.67 11.98
CA GLU A 497 -6.25 39.22 10.68
C GLU A 497 -5.43 38.67 9.49
N LEU A 498 -4.57 37.68 9.73
CA LEU A 498 -3.73 36.99 8.74
C LEU A 498 -4.07 35.50 8.56
N LEU A 499 -4.79 34.88 9.51
CA LEU A 499 -5.17 33.46 9.42
C LEU A 499 -6.15 33.22 8.27
N THR A 500 -5.67 32.52 7.24
CA THR A 500 -6.42 32.14 6.04
C THR A 500 -6.93 30.70 6.10
N GLU A 501 -6.24 29.80 6.81
CA GLU A 501 -6.61 28.39 6.92
C GLU A 501 -6.61 27.89 8.37
N LEU A 502 -7.69 27.21 8.75
CA LEU A 502 -7.90 26.66 10.09
C LEU A 502 -8.55 25.28 10.03
N SER A 503 -7.96 24.27 10.67
CA SER A 503 -8.61 22.97 10.89
C SER A 503 -8.68 22.63 12.39
N VAL A 504 -9.87 22.32 12.91
CA VAL A 504 -10.09 22.19 14.35
C VAL A 504 -11.08 21.10 14.73
N SER A 505 -10.73 20.27 15.72
CA SER A 505 -11.67 19.37 16.38
C SER A 505 -11.38 19.19 17.86
N GLY A 506 -12.38 18.67 18.57
CA GLY A 506 -12.40 18.47 20.02
C GLY A 506 -13.26 17.27 20.38
N HIS A 507 -13.48 17.09 21.69
CA HIS A 507 -14.38 16.06 22.23
C HIS A 507 -15.55 16.65 23.03
N GLY A 508 -15.87 17.92 22.79
CA GLY A 508 -16.67 18.75 23.69
C GLY A 508 -16.94 20.17 23.24
N PHE A 509 -16.70 20.54 21.99
CA PHE A 509 -17.22 21.77 21.42
C PHE A 509 -18.73 21.61 21.20
N THR A 510 -19.54 22.36 21.94
CA THR A 510 -20.98 22.50 21.68
C THR A 510 -21.29 23.71 20.79
N GLU A 511 -20.45 24.75 20.87
CA GLU A 511 -20.51 25.97 20.06
C GLU A 511 -19.10 26.41 19.65
N LEU A 512 -18.97 26.95 18.43
CA LEU A 512 -17.73 27.54 17.91
C LEU A 512 -17.98 28.89 17.24
N ASP A 513 -17.21 29.90 17.63
CA ASP A 513 -17.27 31.27 17.07
C ASP A 513 -15.97 31.66 16.38
N PHE A 514 -16.00 31.78 15.06
CA PHE A 514 -14.85 32.12 14.23
C PHE A 514 -14.74 33.63 13.95
N SER A 515 -15.49 34.49 14.68
CA SER A 515 -15.50 35.95 14.51
C SER A 515 -14.13 36.64 14.60
N ASN A 516 -13.14 35.99 15.21
CA ASN A 516 -11.78 36.51 15.38
C ASN A 516 -10.88 36.33 14.14
N PHE A 517 -11.32 35.58 13.12
CA PHE A 517 -10.54 35.20 11.93
C PHE A 517 -11.14 35.79 10.64
N LYS A 518 -11.00 37.11 10.45
CA LYS A 518 -11.65 37.82 9.33
C LYS A 518 -11.10 37.44 7.95
N ALA A 519 -9.83 37.02 7.89
CA ALA A 519 -9.14 36.61 6.67
C ALA A 519 -9.35 35.13 6.32
N LEU A 520 -10.16 34.39 7.08
CA LEU A 520 -10.35 32.96 6.91
C LEU A 520 -10.97 32.64 5.54
N GLU A 521 -10.24 31.91 4.72
CA GLU A 521 -10.61 31.44 3.38
C GLU A 521 -10.96 29.94 3.38
N LYS A 522 -10.30 29.15 4.24
CA LYS A 522 -10.53 27.71 4.41
C LYS A 522 -10.80 27.36 5.86
N LEU A 523 -11.87 26.61 6.12
CA LEU A 523 -12.22 26.13 7.46
C LEU A 523 -12.64 24.67 7.42
N SER A 524 -12.00 23.83 8.24
CA SER A 524 -12.44 22.46 8.52
C SER A 524 -12.74 22.31 10.01
N VAL A 525 -13.94 21.81 10.32
CA VAL A 525 -14.39 21.59 11.69
C VAL A 525 -14.91 20.16 11.83
N SER A 526 -14.51 19.48 12.90
CA SER A 526 -15.11 18.21 13.31
C SER A 526 -15.36 18.21 14.82
N ASP A 527 -16.53 17.84 15.30
CA ASP A 527 -16.78 17.46 16.71
C ASP A 527 -18.19 16.88 16.78
N SER A 528 -18.37 15.65 17.27
CA SER A 528 -19.67 14.99 17.31
C SER A 528 -20.71 15.71 18.17
N LYS A 529 -20.30 16.62 19.07
CA LYS A 529 -21.19 17.39 19.97
C LYS A 529 -21.48 18.82 19.50
N LEU A 530 -20.98 19.25 18.35
CA LEU A 530 -21.14 20.62 17.86
C LEU A 530 -22.60 20.90 17.42
N GLU A 531 -23.36 21.58 18.28
CA GLU A 531 -24.74 21.97 18.00
C GLU A 531 -24.83 23.22 17.11
N SER A 532 -23.82 24.11 17.16
CA SER A 532 -23.84 25.37 16.39
C SER A 532 -22.45 25.90 16.01
N ILE A 533 -22.39 26.55 14.85
CA ILE A 533 -21.20 27.22 14.32
C ILE A 533 -21.54 28.65 13.89
N LYS A 534 -20.70 29.62 14.25
CA LYS A 534 -20.89 31.04 13.92
C LYS A 534 -19.82 31.54 12.95
N LEU A 535 -20.27 31.89 11.74
CA LEU A 535 -19.45 32.25 10.58
C LEU A 535 -19.75 33.64 10.00
N ASP A 536 -20.56 34.46 10.71
CA ASP A 536 -21.16 35.70 10.20
C ASP A 536 -20.17 36.89 10.03
N LYS A 537 -18.88 36.62 10.22
CA LYS A 537 -17.76 37.58 10.05
C LYS A 537 -16.71 37.08 9.04
N ASN A 538 -16.80 35.84 8.57
CA ASN A 538 -15.81 35.18 7.73
C ASN A 538 -16.21 35.33 6.25
N ALA A 539 -16.30 36.56 5.76
CA ALA A 539 -16.83 36.87 4.42
C ALA A 539 -15.94 36.34 3.27
N SER A 540 -14.64 36.16 3.54
CA SER A 540 -13.65 35.57 2.60
C SER A 540 -13.73 34.04 2.50
N LEU A 541 -14.51 33.37 3.35
CA LEU A 541 -14.57 31.92 3.43
C LEU A 541 -15.02 31.31 2.10
N ALA A 542 -14.10 30.63 1.42
CA ALA A 542 -14.22 30.05 0.09
C ALA A 542 -14.42 28.53 0.12
N GLU A 543 -13.93 27.87 1.17
CA GLU A 543 -14.07 26.42 1.41
C GLU A 543 -14.46 26.17 2.87
N LEU A 544 -15.51 25.37 3.09
CA LEU A 544 -15.98 24.99 4.43
C LEU A 544 -16.30 23.49 4.47
N SER A 545 -15.71 22.79 5.45
CA SER A 545 -16.05 21.42 5.80
C SER A 545 -16.51 21.34 7.27
N VAL A 546 -17.66 20.74 7.53
CA VAL A 546 -18.17 20.53 8.91
C VAL A 546 -18.69 19.10 9.09
N PHE A 547 -18.10 18.39 10.05
CA PHE A 547 -18.45 17.02 10.43
C PHE A 547 -18.96 17.01 11.89
N SER A 548 -20.24 16.71 12.12
CA SER A 548 -20.79 16.69 13.48
C SER A 548 -22.12 15.95 13.59
N ASP A 549 -22.21 14.94 14.45
CA ASP A 549 -23.47 14.23 14.70
C ASP A 549 -24.58 15.11 15.32
N SER A 550 -24.25 16.23 15.97
CA SER A 550 -25.21 17.07 16.72
C SER A 550 -25.66 18.36 16.01
N LEU A 551 -25.11 18.67 14.83
CA LEU A 551 -25.34 19.95 14.14
C LEU A 551 -26.72 20.02 13.45
N GLN A 552 -27.72 20.51 14.17
CA GLN A 552 -29.10 20.59 13.66
C GLN A 552 -29.31 21.64 12.55
N THR A 553 -28.54 22.74 12.57
CA THR A 553 -28.73 23.88 11.65
C THR A 553 -27.41 24.54 11.24
N ILE A 554 -27.28 24.95 9.98
CA ILE A 554 -26.18 25.80 9.52
C ILE A 554 -26.65 26.88 8.53
N ASP A 555 -26.18 28.12 8.74
CA ASP A 555 -26.43 29.27 7.86
C ASP A 555 -25.09 29.83 7.35
N VAL A 556 -24.81 29.61 6.07
CA VAL A 556 -23.63 30.13 5.37
C VAL A 556 -23.95 31.32 4.46
N SER A 557 -25.16 31.88 4.55
CA SER A 557 -25.66 32.97 3.69
C SER A 557 -24.92 34.32 3.85
N LYS A 558 -23.89 34.38 4.70
CA LYS A 558 -22.97 35.53 4.87
C LYS A 558 -21.59 35.28 4.26
N ASN A 559 -21.26 34.04 3.92
CA ASN A 559 -19.99 33.61 3.36
C ASN A 559 -20.07 33.66 1.84
N THR A 560 -20.23 34.86 1.26
CA THR A 560 -20.54 35.03 -0.17
C THR A 560 -19.42 34.59 -1.12
N ALA A 561 -18.21 34.40 -0.62
CA ALA A 561 -17.08 33.83 -1.35
C ALA A 561 -17.15 32.29 -1.47
N LEU A 562 -18.02 31.62 -0.71
CA LEU A 562 -18.05 30.16 -0.58
C LEU A 562 -18.27 29.48 -1.93
N SER A 563 -17.27 28.70 -2.34
CA SER A 563 -17.18 27.97 -3.59
C SER A 563 -17.29 26.45 -3.40
N GLN A 564 -16.94 25.95 -2.22
CA GLN A 564 -17.10 24.56 -1.81
C GLN A 564 -17.69 24.48 -0.39
N LEU A 565 -18.69 23.62 -0.23
CA LEU A 565 -19.30 23.30 1.06
C LEU A 565 -19.44 21.78 1.21
N THR A 566 -18.84 21.22 2.25
CA THR A 566 -18.92 19.81 2.62
C THR A 566 -19.50 19.70 4.03
N LEU A 567 -20.56 18.90 4.19
CA LEU A 567 -21.29 18.73 5.44
C LEU A 567 -21.54 17.25 5.71
N GLU A 568 -21.39 16.84 6.97
CA GLU A 568 -21.83 15.55 7.45
C GLU A 568 -22.43 15.71 8.84
N SER A 569 -23.73 15.41 8.98
CA SER A 569 -24.41 15.49 10.26
C SER A 569 -25.71 14.71 10.24
N SER A 570 -25.77 13.62 11.01
CA SER A 570 -26.95 12.77 11.16
C SER A 570 -28.16 13.47 11.81
N THR A 571 -28.05 14.73 12.26
CA THR A 571 -29.15 15.51 12.83
C THR A 571 -29.44 16.83 12.10
N LEU A 572 -28.75 17.13 10.99
CA LEU A 572 -28.95 18.36 10.23
C LEU A 572 -30.33 18.40 9.56
N THR A 573 -31.18 19.33 10.01
CA THR A 573 -32.55 19.54 9.51
C THR A 573 -32.72 20.86 8.75
N THR A 574 -31.78 21.80 8.85
CA THR A 574 -31.84 23.08 8.12
C THR A 574 -30.47 23.55 7.62
N LEU A 575 -30.36 23.76 6.31
CA LEU A 575 -29.21 24.36 5.62
C LEU A 575 -29.67 25.62 4.87
N ASN A 576 -28.97 26.75 5.04
CA ASN A 576 -29.19 27.97 4.26
C ASN A 576 -27.98 28.32 3.38
N VAL A 577 -28.17 28.26 2.05
CA VAL A 577 -27.17 28.57 1.01
C VAL A 577 -27.61 29.70 0.05
N GLU A 578 -28.64 30.47 0.40
CA GLU A 578 -29.36 31.41 -0.50
C GLU A 578 -28.48 32.48 -1.16
N ASN A 579 -27.37 32.89 -0.53
CA ASN A 579 -26.47 33.93 -1.05
C ASN A 579 -25.14 33.40 -1.60
N ASN A 580 -24.91 32.09 -1.60
CA ASN A 580 -23.63 31.49 -1.99
C ASN A 580 -23.59 31.27 -3.51
N THR A 581 -23.69 32.36 -4.28
CA THR A 581 -23.77 32.32 -5.77
C THR A 581 -22.49 31.83 -6.45
N ALA A 582 -21.37 31.83 -5.71
CA ALA A 582 -20.08 31.30 -6.14
C ALA A 582 -19.92 29.78 -5.91
N LEU A 583 -20.89 29.14 -5.24
CA LEU A 583 -20.84 27.72 -4.87
C LEU A 583 -20.81 26.83 -6.12
N LYS A 584 -19.73 26.06 -6.27
CA LYS A 584 -19.50 25.07 -7.34
C LYS A 584 -19.68 23.64 -6.87
N THR A 585 -19.33 23.35 -5.61
CA THR A 585 -19.45 22.02 -5.02
C THR A 585 -20.25 22.10 -3.73
N LEU A 586 -21.32 21.30 -3.64
CA LEU A 586 -22.09 21.09 -2.42
C LEU A 586 -22.15 19.59 -2.13
N GLN A 587 -21.64 19.16 -0.98
CA GLN A 587 -21.63 17.78 -0.53
C GLN A 587 -22.28 17.69 0.85
N ILE A 588 -23.27 16.81 0.98
CA ILE A 588 -23.98 16.52 2.23
C ILE A 588 -23.97 15.00 2.39
N TYR A 589 -23.04 14.46 3.17
CA TYR A 589 -22.79 13.00 3.26
C TYR A 589 -23.76 12.26 4.21
N SER A 590 -24.40 12.98 5.12
CA SER A 590 -25.45 12.49 6.01
C SER A 590 -26.28 13.67 6.49
N SER A 591 -27.62 13.55 6.45
CA SER A 591 -28.55 14.55 6.97
C SER A 591 -29.99 14.04 7.12
N GLU A 592 -30.75 14.73 7.98
CA GLU A 592 -32.21 14.60 8.13
C GLU A 592 -32.91 15.83 7.53
N LEU A 593 -32.37 16.36 6.42
CA LEU A 593 -32.97 17.44 5.65
C LEU A 593 -34.27 16.93 4.99
N ASP A 594 -35.41 17.54 5.31
CA ASP A 594 -36.66 17.33 4.56
C ASP A 594 -36.75 18.22 3.29
N LYS A 595 -35.89 19.24 3.17
CA LYS A 595 -35.88 20.20 2.06
C LYS A 595 -34.50 20.79 1.82
N LEU A 596 -34.20 21.14 0.57
CA LEU A 596 -32.97 21.83 0.16
C LEU A 596 -33.29 22.82 -0.96
N ASP A 597 -33.03 24.12 -0.73
CA ASP A 597 -33.16 25.17 -1.76
C ASP A 597 -31.77 25.58 -2.26
N ILE A 598 -31.51 25.27 -3.52
CA ILE A 598 -30.26 25.56 -4.24
C ILE A 598 -30.48 26.51 -5.43
N SER A 599 -31.63 27.20 -5.49
CA SER A 599 -32.05 28.00 -6.65
C SER A 599 -31.15 29.21 -6.94
N SER A 600 -30.43 29.69 -5.93
CA SER A 600 -29.42 30.76 -6.06
C SER A 600 -28.03 30.27 -6.48
N ASN A 601 -27.71 28.98 -6.30
CA ASN A 601 -26.38 28.42 -6.50
C ASN A 601 -26.15 28.04 -7.98
N LYS A 602 -26.23 29.03 -8.87
CA LYS A 602 -26.25 28.84 -10.33
C LYS A 602 -24.90 28.38 -10.93
N SER A 603 -23.82 28.51 -10.17
CA SER A 603 -22.49 28.05 -10.54
C SER A 603 -22.19 26.61 -10.10
N LEU A 604 -23.19 25.90 -9.56
CA LEU A 604 -23.04 24.56 -9.02
C LEU A 604 -22.75 23.55 -10.14
N GLN A 605 -21.64 22.84 -9.99
CA GLN A 605 -21.09 21.85 -10.92
C GLN A 605 -21.19 20.43 -10.34
N ASN A 606 -21.01 20.28 -9.03
CA ASN A 606 -21.06 19.01 -8.33
C ASN A 606 -22.04 19.11 -7.16
N LEU A 607 -23.02 18.19 -7.11
CA LEU A 607 -24.00 18.12 -6.03
C LEU A 607 -24.10 16.69 -5.50
N HIS A 608 -23.72 16.49 -4.25
CA HIS A 608 -23.93 15.24 -3.51
C HIS A 608 -24.87 15.50 -2.33
N VAL A 609 -25.98 14.78 -2.26
CA VAL A 609 -27.00 14.94 -1.21
C VAL A 609 -27.46 13.58 -0.72
N ASN A 610 -26.96 13.17 0.44
CA ASN A 610 -27.51 12.09 1.25
C ASN A 610 -28.40 12.68 2.35
N ALA A 611 -29.71 12.56 2.16
CA ALA A 611 -30.72 13.19 2.98
C ALA A 611 -32.01 12.36 3.00
N ARG A 612 -32.23 11.60 4.08
CA ARG A 612 -33.39 10.69 4.19
C ARG A 612 -34.75 11.39 4.08
N GLY A 613 -34.80 12.67 4.46
CA GLY A 613 -36.03 13.45 4.49
C GLY A 613 -36.51 14.01 3.14
N ILE A 614 -35.63 14.22 2.16
CA ILE A 614 -35.96 15.00 0.95
C ILE A 614 -37.01 14.29 0.08
N ASP A 615 -38.23 14.83 0.04
CA ASP A 615 -39.29 14.32 -0.85
C ASP A 615 -39.15 14.84 -2.29
N ARG A 616 -38.49 15.99 -2.48
CA ARG A 616 -38.30 16.68 -3.77
C ARG A 616 -36.99 17.48 -3.80
N LEU A 617 -36.23 17.33 -4.88
CA LEU A 617 -35.06 18.17 -5.18
C LEU A 617 -35.30 18.93 -6.49
N ASN A 618 -35.06 20.25 -6.50
CA ASN A 618 -35.25 21.10 -7.68
C ASN A 618 -33.90 21.62 -8.18
N THR A 619 -33.37 20.98 -9.23
CA THR A 619 -32.09 21.32 -9.89
C THR A 619 -32.27 22.25 -11.10
N SER A 620 -33.49 22.75 -11.37
CA SER A 620 -33.82 23.49 -12.60
C SER A 620 -33.10 24.84 -12.78
N TYR A 621 -32.44 25.35 -11.73
CA TYR A 621 -31.63 26.58 -11.76
C TYR A 621 -30.11 26.30 -11.82
N ASN A 622 -29.69 25.04 -11.74
CA ASN A 622 -28.31 24.59 -11.60
C ASN A 622 -27.85 23.94 -12.92
N ASN A 623 -27.92 24.71 -14.01
CA ASN A 623 -27.67 24.21 -15.37
C ASN A 623 -26.19 23.97 -15.70
N GLN A 624 -25.28 24.15 -14.73
CA GLN A 624 -23.85 23.85 -14.83
C GLN A 624 -23.46 22.52 -14.14
N LEU A 625 -24.44 21.74 -13.65
CA LEU A 625 -24.16 20.44 -13.04
C LEU A 625 -23.55 19.46 -14.06
N HIS A 626 -22.36 18.96 -13.72
CA HIS A 626 -21.66 17.87 -14.41
C HIS A 626 -21.86 16.56 -13.65
N SER A 627 -21.97 16.61 -12.31
CA SER A 627 -22.17 15.44 -11.44
C SER A 627 -23.29 15.68 -10.41
N LEU A 628 -24.21 14.72 -10.30
CA LEU A 628 -25.37 14.75 -9.40
C LEU A 628 -25.56 13.40 -8.70
N HIS A 629 -25.42 13.40 -7.37
CA HIS A 629 -25.59 12.24 -6.51
C HIS A 629 -26.68 12.51 -5.48
N VAL A 630 -27.74 11.70 -5.46
CA VAL A 630 -28.89 11.88 -4.56
C VAL A 630 -29.24 10.55 -3.89
N TYR A 631 -29.25 10.54 -2.55
CA TYR A 631 -29.64 9.39 -1.73
C TYR A 631 -30.76 9.84 -0.78
N SER A 632 -31.96 9.26 -0.90
CA SER A 632 -33.10 9.63 -0.07
C SER A 632 -34.23 8.60 -0.07
N ASP A 633 -34.69 8.21 1.12
CA ASP A 633 -35.79 7.26 1.30
C ASP A 633 -37.14 7.81 0.80
N LYS A 634 -37.33 9.13 0.81
CA LYS A 634 -38.62 9.80 0.51
C LYS A 634 -38.73 10.43 -0.88
N LEU A 635 -37.63 10.53 -1.65
CA LEU A 635 -37.61 11.28 -2.91
C LEU A 635 -38.62 10.72 -3.93
N ALA A 636 -39.69 11.47 -4.18
CA ALA A 636 -40.81 11.04 -5.03
C ALA A 636 -40.70 11.53 -6.47
N SER A 637 -39.89 12.57 -6.73
CA SER A 637 -39.68 13.15 -8.07
C SER A 637 -38.36 13.93 -8.14
N LEU A 638 -37.64 13.76 -9.26
CA LEU A 638 -36.44 14.52 -9.64
C LEU A 638 -36.64 15.07 -11.05
N ASP A 639 -36.42 16.38 -11.26
CA ASP A 639 -36.58 17.06 -12.55
C ASP A 639 -35.22 17.46 -13.11
N LEU A 640 -34.78 16.77 -14.17
CA LEU A 640 -33.48 16.95 -14.81
C LEU A 640 -33.54 17.82 -16.08
N SER A 641 -34.70 18.42 -16.39
CA SER A 641 -34.98 19.05 -17.69
C SER A 641 -34.06 20.22 -18.09
N ASN A 642 -33.36 20.84 -17.13
CA ASN A 642 -32.39 21.93 -17.36
C ASN A 642 -30.93 21.53 -17.09
N ASN A 643 -30.63 20.24 -16.86
CA ASN A 643 -29.31 19.77 -16.44
C ASN A 643 -28.50 19.12 -17.58
N SER A 644 -28.63 19.63 -18.81
CA SER A 644 -28.06 19.03 -20.04
C SER A 644 -26.52 19.00 -20.14
N GLN A 645 -25.79 19.32 -19.07
CA GLN A 645 -24.33 19.19 -18.97
C GLN A 645 -23.90 18.00 -18.09
N LEU A 646 -24.87 17.21 -17.61
CA LEU A 646 -24.63 16.12 -16.68
C LEU A 646 -23.89 14.96 -17.37
N GLU A 647 -22.72 14.61 -16.86
CA GLU A 647 -21.91 13.46 -17.28
C GLU A 647 -22.01 12.29 -16.28
N GLU A 648 -22.34 12.56 -15.01
CA GLU A 648 -22.49 11.58 -13.94
C GLU A 648 -23.83 11.75 -13.18
N LEU A 649 -24.58 10.67 -13.02
CA LEU A 649 -25.84 10.64 -12.25
C LEU A 649 -25.90 9.41 -11.33
N THR A 650 -26.02 9.66 -10.02
CA THR A 650 -26.35 8.63 -9.02
C THR A 650 -27.67 8.95 -8.34
N VAL A 651 -28.62 8.01 -8.34
CA VAL A 651 -29.91 8.14 -7.65
C VAL A 651 -30.22 6.88 -6.83
N SER A 652 -30.17 6.98 -5.51
CA SER A 652 -30.72 5.98 -4.59
C SER A 652 -32.01 6.52 -3.97
N ALA A 653 -33.16 6.04 -4.45
CA ALA A 653 -34.46 6.59 -4.08
C ALA A 653 -35.60 5.57 -4.19
N HIS A 654 -35.96 4.93 -3.09
CA HIS A 654 -37.04 3.95 -3.04
C HIS A 654 -38.45 4.56 -3.21
N GLY A 655 -38.62 5.85 -2.93
CA GLY A 655 -39.87 6.60 -3.16
C GLY A 655 -40.12 7.01 -4.62
N LEU A 656 -39.11 6.89 -5.49
CA LEU A 656 -39.16 7.41 -6.86
C LEU A 656 -39.99 6.48 -7.76
N ALA A 657 -41.00 7.04 -8.44
CA ALA A 657 -41.92 6.25 -9.26
C ALA A 657 -41.53 6.17 -10.76
N GLN A 658 -40.77 7.16 -11.23
CA GLN A 658 -40.28 7.30 -12.62
C GLN A 658 -39.10 8.29 -12.64
N LEU A 659 -38.24 8.18 -13.65
CA LEU A 659 -37.13 9.11 -13.89
C LEU A 659 -37.02 9.37 -15.40
N ASP A 660 -36.95 10.64 -15.80
CA ASP A 660 -36.79 11.06 -17.20
C ASP A 660 -35.34 11.48 -17.46
N LEU A 661 -34.68 10.77 -18.39
CA LEU A 661 -33.28 10.97 -18.76
C LEU A 661 -33.12 11.66 -20.13
N SER A 662 -34.23 12.00 -20.81
CA SER A 662 -34.21 12.53 -22.18
C SER A 662 -33.51 13.89 -22.33
N ALA A 663 -33.34 14.63 -21.23
CA ALA A 663 -32.66 15.92 -21.18
C ALA A 663 -31.13 15.84 -20.99
N ILE A 664 -30.58 14.65 -20.74
CA ILE A 664 -29.16 14.43 -20.39
C ILE A 664 -28.44 13.40 -21.29
N PRO A 665 -28.39 13.62 -22.63
CA PRO A 665 -27.88 12.64 -23.59
C PRO A 665 -26.35 12.43 -23.55
N ASP A 666 -25.60 13.33 -22.93
CA ASP A 666 -24.13 13.28 -22.85
C ASP A 666 -23.60 12.45 -21.66
N LEU A 667 -24.49 11.80 -20.90
CA LEU A 667 -24.18 11.03 -19.70
C LEU A 667 -23.21 9.86 -19.97
N ARG A 668 -22.20 9.70 -19.11
CA ARG A 668 -21.19 8.64 -19.16
C ARG A 668 -21.30 7.62 -18.04
N GLU A 669 -21.73 8.07 -16.86
CA GLU A 669 -21.93 7.21 -15.70
C GLU A 669 -23.36 7.37 -15.15
N LEU A 670 -24.07 6.24 -15.06
CA LEU A 670 -25.41 6.17 -14.50
C LEU A 670 -25.47 5.10 -13.41
N ARG A 671 -25.86 5.48 -12.19
CA ARG A 671 -26.11 4.57 -11.06
C ARG A 671 -27.50 4.78 -10.51
N ILE A 672 -28.34 3.76 -10.47
CA ILE A 672 -29.70 3.85 -9.90
C ILE A 672 -29.97 2.65 -8.98
N SER A 673 -30.38 2.93 -7.73
CA SER A 673 -31.07 1.97 -6.85
C SER A 673 -32.45 2.53 -6.53
N SER A 674 -33.50 1.92 -7.09
CA SER A 674 -34.86 2.46 -6.98
C SER A 674 -35.91 1.44 -7.41
N TYR A 675 -37.11 1.53 -6.84
CA TYR A 675 -38.27 0.70 -7.22
C TYR A 675 -39.05 1.24 -8.43
N ILE A 676 -38.41 2.02 -9.32
CA ILE A 676 -39.00 2.38 -10.61
C ILE A 676 -39.32 1.13 -11.44
N LYS A 677 -40.32 1.24 -12.32
CA LYS A 677 -40.86 0.11 -13.10
C LYS A 677 -40.26 -0.04 -14.48
N ASP A 678 -39.67 1.04 -14.99
CA ASP A 678 -39.19 1.17 -16.36
C ASP A 678 -38.17 2.31 -16.41
N ILE A 679 -37.27 2.28 -17.39
CA ILE A 679 -36.22 3.29 -17.60
C ILE A 679 -35.79 3.31 -19.07
N ASP A 680 -35.93 4.46 -19.72
CA ASP A 680 -35.48 4.64 -21.11
C ASP A 680 -34.00 5.04 -21.16
N LEU A 681 -33.17 4.12 -21.65
CA LEU A 681 -31.74 4.32 -21.87
C LEU A 681 -31.40 4.58 -23.35
N SER A 682 -32.37 4.53 -24.26
CA SER A 682 -32.14 4.46 -25.72
C SER A 682 -31.44 5.67 -26.34
N HIS A 683 -31.35 6.78 -25.59
CA HIS A 683 -30.69 8.02 -25.99
C HIS A 683 -29.29 8.20 -25.38
N LEU A 684 -28.85 7.35 -24.46
CA LEU A 684 -27.62 7.52 -23.66
C LEU A 684 -26.41 6.83 -24.30
N THR A 685 -26.14 7.12 -25.58
CA THR A 685 -25.13 6.43 -26.41
C THR A 685 -23.67 6.67 -26.01
N ARG A 686 -23.41 7.37 -24.89
CA ARG A 686 -22.08 7.67 -24.34
C ARG A 686 -21.80 6.99 -22.99
N LEU A 687 -22.72 6.17 -22.49
CA LEU A 687 -22.50 5.45 -21.24
C LEU A 687 -21.28 4.53 -21.34
N THR A 688 -20.32 4.75 -20.43
CA THR A 688 -19.17 3.89 -20.18
C THR A 688 -19.35 3.04 -18.93
N ARG A 689 -20.13 3.54 -17.95
CA ARG A 689 -20.55 2.80 -16.75
C ARG A 689 -22.07 2.84 -16.56
N LEU A 690 -22.67 1.68 -16.30
CA LEU A 690 -24.07 1.54 -15.92
C LEU A 690 -24.20 0.64 -14.69
N GLU A 691 -24.82 1.14 -13.63
CA GLU A 691 -25.15 0.39 -12.42
C GLU A 691 -26.66 0.49 -12.12
N LEU A 692 -27.37 -0.64 -12.11
CA LEU A 692 -28.80 -0.70 -11.82
C LEU A 692 -29.09 -1.74 -10.72
N SER A 693 -29.78 -1.30 -9.67
CA SER A 693 -30.25 -2.13 -8.56
C SER A 693 -31.72 -1.88 -8.23
N ASP A 694 -32.42 -2.92 -7.78
CA ASP A 694 -33.79 -2.89 -7.23
C ASP A 694 -34.92 -2.50 -8.22
N ILE A 695 -34.57 -2.16 -9.46
CA ILE A 695 -35.52 -1.75 -10.51
C ILE A 695 -36.40 -2.94 -10.95
N GLN A 696 -37.70 -2.70 -11.09
CA GLN A 696 -38.70 -3.72 -11.41
C GLN A 696 -38.84 -3.99 -12.93
N ILE A 697 -37.71 -3.96 -13.65
CA ILE A 697 -37.62 -4.10 -15.11
C ILE A 697 -37.41 -5.57 -15.51
N ASN A 698 -38.18 -6.05 -16.50
CA ASN A 698 -38.20 -7.47 -16.91
C ASN A 698 -37.45 -7.74 -18.23
N ASP A 699 -37.07 -6.68 -18.96
CA ASP A 699 -36.34 -6.72 -20.22
C ASP A 699 -35.52 -5.42 -20.33
N LEU A 700 -34.25 -5.50 -20.73
CA LEU A 700 -33.30 -4.39 -20.69
C LEU A 700 -32.56 -4.30 -22.03
N ASP A 701 -32.89 -3.30 -22.85
CA ASP A 701 -32.24 -3.07 -24.13
C ASP A 701 -30.94 -2.25 -23.96
N LEU A 702 -29.80 -2.91 -24.16
CA LEU A 702 -28.47 -2.28 -24.14
C LEU A 702 -27.87 -2.09 -25.55
N SER A 703 -28.62 -2.34 -26.63
CA SER A 703 -28.10 -2.43 -28.01
C SER A 703 -27.41 -1.19 -28.56
N VAL A 704 -27.66 -0.01 -27.98
CA VAL A 704 -27.04 1.28 -28.39
C VAL A 704 -25.78 1.66 -27.60
N HIS A 705 -25.39 0.88 -26.58
CA HIS A 705 -24.39 1.25 -25.59
C HIS A 705 -23.01 0.62 -25.84
N SER A 706 -22.50 0.73 -27.07
CA SER A 706 -21.26 0.04 -27.47
C SER A 706 -19.97 0.52 -26.77
N GLN A 707 -20.06 1.57 -25.94
CA GLN A 707 -18.95 2.14 -25.15
C GLN A 707 -18.95 1.67 -23.69
N LEU A 708 -19.90 0.82 -23.28
CA LEU A 708 -19.95 0.29 -21.92
C LEU A 708 -18.74 -0.62 -21.65
N ASN A 709 -17.86 -0.17 -20.76
CA ASN A 709 -16.76 -0.96 -20.23
C ASN A 709 -17.05 -1.54 -18.84
N SER A 710 -18.05 -1.01 -18.13
CA SER A 710 -18.45 -1.52 -16.82
C SER A 710 -19.97 -1.57 -16.68
N LEU A 711 -20.50 -2.76 -16.41
CA LEU A 711 -21.93 -3.02 -16.23
C LEU A 711 -22.16 -3.74 -14.90
N SER A 712 -22.96 -3.16 -14.02
CA SER A 712 -23.37 -3.76 -12.74
C SER A 712 -24.89 -3.82 -12.64
N LEU A 713 -25.43 -5.02 -12.54
CA LEU A 713 -26.86 -5.29 -12.46
C LEU A 713 -27.12 -6.20 -11.26
N SER A 714 -28.02 -5.79 -10.37
CA SER A 714 -28.38 -6.60 -9.19
C SER A 714 -29.85 -6.44 -8.80
N HIS A 715 -30.44 -7.50 -8.24
CA HIS A 715 -31.84 -7.51 -7.78
C HIS A 715 -32.89 -7.10 -8.85
N LEU A 716 -32.57 -7.24 -10.14
CA LEU A 716 -33.51 -7.01 -11.25
C LEU A 716 -34.16 -8.34 -11.66
N PRO A 717 -35.46 -8.41 -12.00
CA PRO A 717 -36.14 -9.64 -12.42
C PRO A 717 -35.83 -10.05 -13.88
N LEU A 718 -34.55 -10.06 -14.27
CA LEU A 718 -34.06 -10.29 -15.63
C LEU A 718 -33.67 -11.75 -15.90
N LYS A 719 -34.48 -12.47 -16.69
CA LYS A 719 -34.20 -13.87 -17.07
C LYS A 719 -33.13 -14.05 -18.14
N THR A 720 -32.85 -12.99 -18.88
CA THR A 720 -31.90 -12.95 -20.01
C THR A 720 -31.19 -11.61 -20.04
N LEU A 721 -29.92 -11.61 -20.44
CA LEU A 721 -29.11 -10.41 -20.63
C LEU A 721 -28.37 -10.52 -21.96
N ASN A 722 -28.47 -9.52 -22.83
CA ASN A 722 -27.81 -9.50 -24.13
C ASN A 722 -26.57 -8.60 -24.08
N LEU A 723 -25.38 -9.20 -24.22
CA LEU A 723 -24.09 -8.50 -24.13
C LEU A 723 -23.39 -8.28 -25.49
N SER A 724 -23.98 -8.79 -26.57
CA SER A 724 -23.35 -8.83 -27.91
C SER A 724 -23.00 -7.46 -28.52
N GLY A 725 -23.59 -6.38 -28.01
CA GLY A 725 -23.31 -5.00 -28.45
C GLY A 725 -22.14 -4.30 -27.73
N MET A 726 -21.53 -4.92 -26.72
CA MET A 726 -20.56 -4.29 -25.81
C MET A 726 -19.18 -4.99 -25.86
N PRO A 727 -18.42 -4.89 -26.97
CA PRO A 727 -17.14 -5.58 -27.12
C PRO A 727 -16.06 -5.06 -26.17
N GLU A 728 -16.13 -3.79 -25.76
CA GLU A 728 -15.19 -3.13 -24.83
C GLU A 728 -15.52 -3.41 -23.34
N LEU A 729 -16.41 -4.38 -23.05
CA LEU A 729 -16.85 -4.70 -21.69
C LEU A 729 -15.74 -5.37 -20.87
N TYR A 730 -15.08 -4.57 -20.04
CA TYR A 730 -13.97 -4.97 -19.16
C TYR A 730 -14.45 -5.59 -17.82
N SER A 731 -15.59 -5.11 -17.30
CA SER A 731 -16.11 -5.54 -15.99
C SER A 731 -17.63 -5.76 -16.03
N LEU A 732 -18.05 -6.98 -15.66
CA LEU A 732 -19.45 -7.36 -15.55
C LEU A 732 -19.78 -7.87 -14.14
N SER A 733 -20.79 -7.28 -13.53
CA SER A 733 -21.50 -7.84 -12.38
C SER A 733 -22.98 -8.00 -12.75
N ALA A 734 -23.51 -9.22 -12.64
CA ALA A 734 -24.86 -9.61 -12.98
C ALA A 734 -25.43 -10.53 -11.89
N ASN A 735 -25.25 -10.14 -10.63
CA ASN A 735 -25.56 -10.96 -9.45
C ASN A 735 -27.07 -10.98 -9.16
N GLY A 736 -27.63 -12.15 -8.86
CA GLY A 736 -29.01 -12.29 -8.36
C GLY A 736 -30.12 -11.98 -9.37
N LEU A 737 -29.83 -11.99 -10.67
CA LEU A 737 -30.77 -11.61 -11.73
C LEU A 737 -31.78 -12.71 -12.11
N GLN A 738 -31.50 -13.97 -11.76
CA GLN A 738 -32.22 -15.19 -12.19
C GLN A 738 -31.91 -15.64 -13.64
N LEU A 739 -30.73 -15.30 -14.16
CA LEU A 739 -30.26 -15.76 -15.47
C LEU A 739 -30.17 -17.30 -15.53
N THR A 740 -30.65 -17.89 -16.61
CA THR A 740 -30.48 -19.34 -16.89
C THR A 740 -29.35 -19.64 -17.87
N SER A 741 -28.88 -18.62 -18.60
CA SER A 741 -27.80 -18.67 -19.58
C SER A 741 -27.21 -17.27 -19.73
N LEU A 742 -25.92 -17.19 -20.07
CA LEU A 742 -25.23 -15.93 -20.38
C LEU A 742 -24.32 -16.14 -21.59
N ASP A 743 -24.36 -15.23 -22.56
CA ASP A 743 -23.51 -15.24 -23.75
C ASP A 743 -22.40 -14.19 -23.58
N LEU A 744 -21.15 -14.63 -23.72
CA LEU A 744 -19.93 -13.85 -23.55
C LEU A 744 -19.01 -13.89 -24.80
N GLU A 745 -19.46 -14.46 -25.93
CA GLU A 745 -18.65 -14.69 -27.15
C GLU A 745 -17.97 -13.40 -27.68
N ARG A 746 -18.55 -12.23 -27.38
CA ARG A 746 -18.13 -10.92 -27.90
C ARG A 746 -17.37 -10.06 -26.89
N ASN A 747 -17.27 -10.46 -25.63
CA ASN A 747 -16.70 -9.64 -24.56
C ASN A 747 -15.23 -10.04 -24.30
N THR A 748 -14.38 -9.95 -25.32
CA THR A 748 -13.00 -10.50 -25.27
C THR A 748 -12.10 -9.81 -24.26
N GLU A 749 -12.35 -8.53 -23.98
CA GLU A 749 -11.62 -7.70 -23.02
C GLU A 749 -12.07 -7.91 -21.55
N LEU A 750 -12.96 -8.86 -21.29
CA LEU A 750 -13.57 -9.06 -19.97
C LEU A 750 -12.56 -9.59 -18.94
N ASN A 751 -12.22 -8.74 -17.98
CA ASN A 751 -11.25 -8.99 -16.92
C ASN A 751 -11.87 -9.42 -15.58
N TYR A 752 -13.07 -8.90 -15.30
CA TYR A 752 -13.83 -9.18 -14.08
C TYR A 752 -15.24 -9.67 -14.42
N LEU A 753 -15.61 -10.84 -13.90
CA LEU A 753 -16.94 -11.43 -14.06
C LEU A 753 -17.54 -11.87 -12.72
N ALA A 754 -18.70 -11.33 -12.36
CA ALA A 754 -19.50 -11.77 -11.24
C ALA A 754 -20.94 -12.10 -11.66
N VAL A 755 -21.35 -13.36 -11.49
CA VAL A 755 -22.68 -13.90 -11.87
C VAL A 755 -23.30 -14.73 -10.73
N ASN A 756 -23.00 -14.36 -9.49
CA ASN A 756 -23.44 -15.07 -8.29
C ASN A 756 -24.96 -15.11 -8.14
N GLY A 757 -25.52 -16.17 -7.57
CA GLY A 757 -26.93 -16.23 -7.19
C GLY A 757 -27.91 -16.28 -8.38
N ASN A 758 -27.47 -16.81 -9.52
CA ASN A 758 -28.30 -17.01 -10.70
C ASN A 758 -28.80 -18.48 -10.78
N ALA A 759 -29.30 -18.87 -11.95
CA ALA A 759 -29.76 -20.24 -12.23
C ALA A 759 -28.98 -20.88 -13.38
N LEU A 760 -27.73 -20.45 -13.61
CA LEU A 760 -26.86 -20.93 -14.69
C LEU A 760 -26.55 -22.42 -14.51
N THR A 761 -26.79 -23.23 -15.55
CA THR A 761 -26.41 -24.65 -15.60
C THR A 761 -25.10 -24.90 -16.36
N GLU A 762 -24.72 -23.94 -17.19
CA GLU A 762 -23.49 -23.88 -17.98
C GLU A 762 -23.01 -22.42 -18.01
N LEU A 763 -21.70 -22.22 -18.15
CA LEU A 763 -21.06 -20.91 -18.31
C LEU A 763 -19.83 -21.11 -19.20
N ASP A 764 -19.84 -20.51 -20.40
CA ASP A 764 -18.71 -20.53 -21.33
C ASP A 764 -17.91 -19.23 -21.16
N VAL A 765 -16.65 -19.36 -20.73
CA VAL A 765 -15.68 -18.27 -20.59
C VAL A 765 -14.47 -18.44 -21.53
N SER A 766 -14.57 -19.36 -22.50
CA SER A 766 -13.46 -19.73 -23.39
C SER A 766 -12.99 -18.59 -24.32
N ASN A 767 -13.81 -17.54 -24.50
CA ASN A 767 -13.50 -16.36 -25.30
C ASN A 767 -13.06 -15.15 -24.45
N ASN A 768 -12.80 -15.32 -23.16
CA ASN A 768 -12.42 -14.25 -22.22
C ASN A 768 -11.01 -14.50 -21.62
N PRO A 769 -9.93 -14.50 -22.44
CA PRO A 769 -8.59 -14.88 -21.98
C PRO A 769 -7.99 -13.90 -20.96
N GLU A 770 -8.43 -12.64 -20.99
CA GLU A 770 -7.98 -11.58 -20.07
C GLU A 770 -8.65 -11.64 -18.67
N LEU A 771 -9.46 -12.67 -18.40
CA LEU A 771 -10.20 -12.83 -17.15
C LEU A 771 -9.27 -13.15 -15.98
N ILE A 772 -9.16 -12.21 -15.03
CA ILE A 772 -8.37 -12.35 -13.79
C ILE A 772 -9.24 -12.81 -12.61
N THR A 773 -10.51 -12.41 -12.59
CA THR A 773 -11.42 -12.64 -11.45
C THR A 773 -12.77 -13.18 -11.89
N LEU A 774 -13.13 -14.37 -11.37
CA LEU A 774 -14.42 -15.02 -11.63
C LEU A 774 -15.16 -15.37 -10.34
N TYR A 775 -16.36 -14.81 -10.18
CA TYR A 775 -17.35 -15.22 -9.18
C TYR A 775 -18.59 -15.80 -9.88
N ALA A 776 -18.84 -17.11 -9.72
CA ALA A 776 -20.05 -17.77 -10.22
C ALA A 776 -20.72 -18.67 -9.16
N SER A 777 -20.55 -18.30 -7.88
CA SER A 777 -21.09 -19.01 -6.73
C SER A 777 -22.62 -18.92 -6.63
N ASN A 778 -23.26 -19.90 -5.96
CA ASN A 778 -24.72 -20.03 -5.87
C ASN A 778 -25.39 -20.11 -7.25
N ASN A 779 -24.97 -21.09 -8.06
CA ASN A 779 -25.54 -21.41 -9.38
C ASN A 779 -25.91 -22.90 -9.45
N LYS A 780 -25.99 -23.48 -10.65
CA LYS A 780 -26.29 -24.90 -10.90
C LYS A 780 -25.27 -25.52 -11.87
N LEU A 781 -24.04 -24.99 -11.90
CA LEU A 781 -22.98 -25.46 -12.77
C LEU A 781 -22.60 -26.89 -12.39
N THR A 782 -22.51 -27.77 -13.40
CA THR A 782 -22.05 -29.17 -13.22
C THR A 782 -20.65 -29.41 -13.79
N ASN A 783 -20.18 -28.51 -14.66
CA ASN A 783 -18.82 -28.37 -15.13
C ASN A 783 -18.57 -26.89 -15.51
N ILE A 784 -17.31 -26.56 -15.74
CA ILE A 784 -16.84 -25.33 -16.39
C ILE A 784 -15.47 -25.64 -17.02
N ASP A 785 -15.15 -25.01 -18.15
CA ASP A 785 -13.83 -25.08 -18.79
C ASP A 785 -13.12 -23.74 -18.55
N LEU A 786 -11.92 -23.80 -17.97
CA LEU A 786 -11.11 -22.64 -17.58
C LEU A 786 -9.74 -22.60 -18.29
N SER A 787 -9.50 -23.51 -19.24
CA SER A 787 -8.19 -23.72 -19.89
C SER A 787 -7.67 -22.48 -20.65
N ASN A 788 -8.57 -21.65 -21.19
CA ASN A 788 -8.20 -20.39 -21.84
C ASN A 788 -8.00 -19.20 -20.88
N ASN A 789 -8.41 -19.32 -19.60
CA ASN A 789 -8.41 -18.22 -18.63
C ASN A 789 -7.15 -18.27 -17.74
N VAL A 790 -5.98 -18.36 -18.39
CA VAL A 790 -4.67 -18.60 -17.73
C VAL A 790 -4.24 -17.49 -16.75
N LEU A 791 -4.85 -16.30 -16.86
CA LEU A 791 -4.60 -15.15 -15.99
C LEU A 791 -5.48 -15.12 -14.72
N LEU A 792 -6.38 -16.09 -14.52
CA LEU A 792 -7.21 -16.18 -13.32
C LEU A 792 -6.35 -16.24 -12.05
N SER A 793 -6.46 -15.23 -11.20
CA SER A 793 -5.88 -15.20 -9.86
C SER A 793 -6.89 -15.48 -8.76
N TYR A 794 -8.18 -15.20 -9.03
CA TYR A 794 -9.28 -15.38 -8.10
C TYR A 794 -10.44 -16.15 -8.73
N LEU A 795 -10.80 -17.29 -8.14
CA LEU A 795 -11.90 -18.14 -8.59
C LEU A 795 -12.84 -18.52 -7.44
N SER A 796 -14.14 -18.22 -7.59
CA SER A 796 -15.20 -18.61 -6.66
C SER A 796 -16.35 -19.31 -7.39
N LEU A 797 -16.54 -20.60 -7.09
CA LEU A 797 -17.57 -21.47 -7.66
C LEU A 797 -18.36 -22.20 -6.55
N GLU A 798 -18.41 -21.63 -5.35
CA GLU A 798 -19.08 -22.22 -4.19
C GLU A 798 -20.59 -22.39 -4.41
N TYR A 799 -21.22 -23.35 -3.72
CA TYR A 799 -22.67 -23.63 -3.87
C TYR A 799 -23.10 -23.90 -5.32
N ASN A 800 -22.43 -24.87 -5.95
CA ASN A 800 -22.73 -25.37 -7.29
C ASN A 800 -22.92 -26.91 -7.26
N GLN A 801 -22.81 -27.58 -8.40
CA GLN A 801 -22.99 -29.03 -8.55
C GLN A 801 -21.79 -29.68 -9.26
N LEU A 802 -20.61 -29.07 -9.15
CA LEU A 802 -19.36 -29.55 -9.76
C LEU A 802 -18.95 -30.88 -9.13
N TYR A 803 -18.68 -31.89 -9.94
CA TYR A 803 -18.18 -33.20 -9.50
C TYR A 803 -16.69 -33.43 -9.82
N GLN A 804 -16.16 -32.62 -10.73
CA GLN A 804 -14.74 -32.52 -11.11
C GLN A 804 -14.46 -31.07 -11.51
N LEU A 805 -13.21 -30.63 -11.43
CA LEU A 805 -12.74 -29.35 -11.94
C LEU A 805 -11.27 -29.50 -12.36
N ASP A 806 -10.92 -28.97 -13.53
CA ASP A 806 -9.53 -28.85 -13.99
C ASP A 806 -9.12 -27.38 -13.89
N ILE A 807 -8.01 -27.12 -13.20
CA ILE A 807 -7.37 -25.79 -13.05
C ILE A 807 -5.87 -25.84 -13.35
N SER A 808 -5.43 -26.88 -14.07
CA SER A 808 -4.01 -27.15 -14.31
C SER A 808 -3.30 -26.07 -15.15
N ASP A 809 -4.04 -25.34 -15.99
CA ASP A 809 -3.56 -24.19 -16.76
C ASP A 809 -3.67 -22.85 -16.00
N ASN A 810 -4.44 -22.77 -14.91
CA ASN A 810 -4.69 -21.53 -14.15
C ASN A 810 -3.58 -21.29 -13.09
N ILE A 811 -2.33 -21.24 -13.55
CA ILE A 811 -1.13 -21.14 -12.70
C ILE A 811 -1.03 -19.84 -11.88
N ALA A 812 -1.81 -18.81 -12.24
CA ALA A 812 -1.86 -17.53 -11.54
C ALA A 812 -2.77 -17.51 -10.30
N LEU A 813 -3.52 -18.59 -10.03
CA LEU A 813 -4.47 -18.66 -8.91
C LEU A 813 -3.77 -18.47 -7.56
N SER A 814 -4.19 -17.44 -6.82
CA SER A 814 -3.86 -17.25 -5.40
C SER A 814 -5.04 -17.52 -4.47
N SER A 815 -6.27 -17.41 -4.97
CA SER A 815 -7.49 -17.62 -4.17
C SER A 815 -8.50 -18.53 -4.88
N LEU A 816 -8.87 -19.63 -4.23
CA LEU A 816 -9.73 -20.68 -4.79
C LEU A 816 -10.84 -21.08 -3.82
N TYR A 817 -12.09 -20.82 -4.19
CA TYR A 817 -13.27 -21.09 -3.36
C TYR A 817 -14.23 -22.05 -4.05
N LEU A 818 -14.32 -23.28 -3.55
CA LEU A 818 -15.07 -24.40 -4.14
C LEU A 818 -16.02 -25.11 -3.15
N SER A 819 -16.25 -24.54 -1.96
CA SER A 819 -17.12 -25.14 -0.94
C SER A 819 -18.54 -25.42 -1.45
N ASN A 820 -19.21 -26.43 -0.86
CA ASN A 820 -20.59 -26.81 -1.20
C ASN A 820 -20.73 -27.20 -2.69
N ASN A 821 -19.92 -28.18 -3.11
CA ASN A 821 -19.99 -28.82 -4.42
C ASN A 821 -20.11 -30.35 -4.24
N GLN A 822 -19.71 -31.14 -5.24
CA GLN A 822 -19.74 -32.60 -5.20
C GLN A 822 -18.39 -33.22 -5.61
N LEU A 823 -17.30 -32.47 -5.49
CA LEU A 823 -15.95 -32.86 -5.92
C LEU A 823 -15.48 -34.10 -5.16
N THR A 824 -14.98 -35.10 -5.89
CA THR A 824 -14.36 -36.31 -5.30
C THR A 824 -12.84 -36.27 -5.29
N GLU A 825 -12.26 -35.45 -6.16
CA GLU A 825 -10.81 -35.19 -6.30
C GLU A 825 -10.61 -33.74 -6.77
N ILE A 826 -9.43 -33.18 -6.49
CA ILE A 826 -8.95 -31.90 -7.02
C ILE A 826 -7.42 -31.95 -7.08
N ASP A 827 -6.83 -31.52 -8.20
CA ASP A 827 -5.38 -31.39 -8.36
C ASP A 827 -5.00 -29.91 -8.20
N LEU A 828 -4.12 -29.62 -7.23
CA LEU A 828 -3.62 -28.27 -6.93
C LEU A 828 -2.14 -28.09 -7.30
N SER A 829 -1.51 -29.12 -7.89
CA SER A 829 -0.04 -29.22 -8.01
C SER A 829 0.61 -28.17 -8.92
N ASN A 830 -0.14 -27.61 -9.88
CA ASN A 830 0.32 -26.52 -10.75
C ASN A 830 0.04 -25.12 -10.17
N ASN A 831 -0.84 -25.00 -9.16
CA ASN A 831 -1.32 -23.71 -8.64
C ASN A 831 -0.43 -23.26 -7.47
N LEU A 832 0.86 -23.07 -7.76
CA LEU A 832 1.93 -22.84 -6.76
C LEU A 832 1.78 -21.52 -5.97
N LEU A 833 0.96 -20.59 -6.47
CA LEU A 833 0.71 -19.28 -5.85
C LEU A 833 -0.51 -19.27 -4.91
N LEU A 834 -1.16 -20.42 -4.67
CA LEU A 834 -2.33 -20.49 -3.79
C LEU A 834 -2.01 -20.08 -2.35
N GLU A 835 -2.69 -19.02 -1.90
CA GLU A 835 -2.63 -18.45 -0.55
C GLU A 835 -3.86 -18.85 0.29
N SER A 836 -5.04 -18.90 -0.33
CA SER A 836 -6.34 -19.18 0.33
C SER A 836 -7.17 -20.20 -0.45
N VAL A 837 -7.52 -21.32 0.19
CA VAL A 837 -8.29 -22.42 -0.41
C VAL A 837 -9.50 -22.83 0.46
N THR A 838 -10.70 -22.85 -0.12
CA THR A 838 -11.90 -23.45 0.51
C THR A 838 -12.46 -24.61 -0.31
N LEU A 839 -12.59 -25.77 0.33
CA LEU A 839 -13.01 -27.05 -0.24
C LEU A 839 -14.12 -27.72 0.59
N SER A 840 -14.66 -27.03 1.61
CA SER A 840 -15.57 -27.62 2.60
C SER A 840 -16.91 -28.07 2.01
N ASN A 841 -17.54 -29.10 2.57
CA ASN A 841 -18.79 -29.68 2.06
C ASN A 841 -18.64 -30.20 0.62
N ASN A 842 -17.67 -31.11 0.43
CA ASN A 842 -17.44 -31.85 -0.81
C ASN A 842 -17.37 -33.36 -0.48
N LYS A 843 -16.73 -34.18 -1.33
CA LYS A 843 -16.57 -35.64 -1.16
C LYS A 843 -15.12 -36.09 -1.37
N LEU A 844 -14.17 -35.19 -1.08
CA LEU A 844 -12.74 -35.46 -1.25
C LEU A 844 -12.29 -36.56 -0.28
N GLN A 845 -11.59 -37.57 -0.79
CA GLN A 845 -11.03 -38.68 0.03
C GLN A 845 -9.53 -38.49 0.33
N GLU A 846 -8.85 -37.74 -0.54
CA GLU A 846 -7.44 -37.38 -0.49
C GLU A 846 -7.32 -35.90 -0.91
N LEU A 847 -6.31 -35.21 -0.40
CA LEU A 847 -5.98 -33.83 -0.75
C LEU A 847 -4.46 -33.63 -0.60
N ASP A 848 -3.78 -33.34 -1.70
CA ASP A 848 -2.35 -33.00 -1.72
C ASP A 848 -2.19 -31.47 -1.78
N ILE A 849 -1.49 -30.90 -0.79
CA ILE A 849 -1.12 -29.49 -0.73
C ILE A 849 0.41 -29.28 -0.64
N THR A 850 1.20 -30.34 -0.88
CA THR A 850 2.66 -30.33 -0.64
C THR A 850 3.43 -29.34 -1.52
N GLN A 851 2.85 -28.93 -2.65
CA GLN A 851 3.45 -27.93 -3.54
C GLN A 851 2.94 -26.50 -3.27
N ASN A 852 1.84 -26.33 -2.52
CA ASN A 852 1.19 -25.05 -2.27
C ASN A 852 1.74 -24.41 -0.98
N THR A 853 3.05 -24.15 -0.96
CA THR A 853 3.79 -23.65 0.22
C THR A 853 3.47 -22.20 0.60
N GLU A 854 2.75 -21.49 -0.26
CA GLU A 854 2.25 -20.13 -0.06
C GLU A 854 0.93 -20.07 0.75
N LEU A 855 0.27 -21.20 0.99
CA LEU A 855 -1.01 -21.26 1.72
C LEU A 855 -0.89 -20.67 3.13
N TYR A 856 -1.73 -19.68 3.44
CA TYR A 856 -1.98 -19.20 4.80
C TYR A 856 -3.34 -19.65 5.35
N PHE A 857 -4.31 -19.98 4.47
CA PHE A 857 -5.68 -20.33 4.85
C PHE A 857 -6.18 -21.58 4.09
N LEU A 858 -6.56 -22.63 4.82
CA LEU A 858 -7.14 -23.84 4.26
C LEU A 858 -8.37 -24.31 5.05
N THR A 859 -9.52 -24.44 4.39
CA THR A 859 -10.71 -25.09 4.97
C THR A 859 -11.22 -26.22 4.08
N ALA A 860 -11.28 -27.44 4.61
CA ALA A 860 -11.77 -28.64 3.93
C ALA A 860 -12.73 -29.46 4.83
N TYR A 861 -13.45 -28.81 5.74
CA TYR A 861 -14.36 -29.48 6.67
C TYR A 861 -15.56 -30.15 5.94
N SER A 862 -16.16 -31.18 6.55
CA SER A 862 -17.25 -31.97 5.93
C SER A 862 -16.83 -32.53 4.57
N ASN A 863 -15.83 -33.41 4.59
CA ASN A 863 -15.33 -34.18 3.45
C ASN A 863 -15.16 -35.65 3.87
N GLU A 864 -14.49 -36.47 3.05
CA GLU A 864 -14.21 -37.87 3.36
C GLU A 864 -12.69 -38.13 3.53
N LEU A 865 -11.90 -37.10 3.85
CA LEU A 865 -10.44 -37.16 3.89
C LEU A 865 -9.95 -38.19 4.91
N THR A 866 -9.14 -39.15 4.46
CA THR A 866 -8.56 -40.20 5.33
C THR A 866 -7.15 -39.86 5.81
N THR A 867 -6.43 -39.06 5.02
CA THR A 867 -5.11 -38.50 5.35
C THR A 867 -5.01 -37.07 4.81
N LEU A 868 -4.25 -36.23 5.49
CA LEU A 868 -3.81 -34.93 5.00
C LEU A 868 -2.38 -34.70 5.51
N ASP A 869 -1.44 -34.44 4.60
CA ASP A 869 -0.09 -34.01 4.98
C ASP A 869 -0.03 -32.48 4.95
N ILE A 870 0.22 -31.88 6.11
CA ILE A 870 0.51 -30.46 6.26
C ILE A 870 1.95 -30.24 6.77
N SER A 871 2.85 -31.18 6.48
CA SER A 871 4.27 -30.99 6.76
C SER A 871 4.90 -30.05 5.73
N ASP A 872 5.73 -29.12 6.21
CA ASP A 872 6.46 -28.12 5.40
C ASP A 872 5.58 -27.02 4.72
N GLN A 873 4.45 -26.63 5.32
CA GLN A 873 3.70 -25.40 4.96
C GLN A 873 4.08 -24.23 5.91
N PRO A 874 5.12 -23.43 5.58
CA PRO A 874 5.68 -22.45 6.51
C PRO A 874 4.77 -21.25 6.78
N LYS A 875 3.79 -20.99 5.91
CA LYS A 875 2.88 -19.83 5.93
C LYS A 875 1.49 -20.15 6.47
N LEU A 876 1.14 -21.42 6.69
CA LEU A 876 -0.22 -21.83 7.07
C LEU A 876 -0.58 -21.31 8.47
N GLU A 877 -1.53 -20.37 8.56
CA GLU A 877 -2.00 -19.79 9.82
C GLU A 877 -3.28 -20.44 10.32
N ILE A 878 -4.20 -20.78 9.42
CA ILE A 878 -5.53 -21.29 9.75
C ILE A 878 -5.82 -22.58 8.97
N LEU A 879 -6.08 -23.65 9.72
CA LEU A 879 -6.53 -24.93 9.20
C LEU A 879 -7.90 -25.29 9.78
N ASN A 880 -8.85 -25.68 8.93
CA ASN A 880 -10.10 -26.32 9.36
C ASN A 880 -10.41 -27.57 8.54
N VAL A 881 -10.35 -28.72 9.20
CA VAL A 881 -10.60 -30.06 8.64
C VAL A 881 -11.61 -30.86 9.49
N ASN A 882 -12.51 -30.17 10.19
CA ASN A 882 -13.58 -30.81 10.98
C ASN A 882 -14.42 -31.77 10.11
N ASP A 883 -15.08 -32.76 10.73
CA ASP A 883 -16.01 -33.68 10.03
C ASP A 883 -15.35 -34.36 8.82
N ASN A 884 -14.33 -35.18 9.11
CA ASN A 884 -13.54 -35.94 8.15
C ASN A 884 -13.21 -37.32 8.74
N LYS A 885 -12.30 -38.08 8.12
CA LYS A 885 -11.93 -39.45 8.52
C LYS A 885 -10.44 -39.58 8.84
N LEU A 886 -9.79 -38.49 9.24
CA LEU A 886 -8.35 -38.46 9.51
C LEU A 886 -8.02 -39.35 10.72
N GLU A 887 -7.18 -40.36 10.55
CA GLU A 887 -6.68 -41.21 11.66
C GLU A 887 -5.47 -40.59 12.38
N THR A 888 -4.74 -39.72 11.68
CA THR A 888 -3.58 -38.95 12.16
C THR A 888 -3.52 -37.58 11.48
N LEU A 889 -2.94 -36.60 12.17
CA LEU A 889 -2.59 -35.28 11.62
C LEU A 889 -1.27 -34.82 12.26
N THR A 890 -0.33 -34.38 11.43
CA THR A 890 1.03 -33.96 11.84
C THR A 890 1.32 -32.57 11.31
N VAL A 891 1.86 -31.68 12.13
CA VAL A 891 2.06 -30.26 11.81
C VAL A 891 3.54 -29.86 11.81
N THR A 892 4.41 -30.73 11.29
CA THR A 892 5.86 -30.49 11.31
C THR A 892 6.25 -29.36 10.34
N ASN A 893 7.11 -28.45 10.79
CA ASN A 893 7.57 -27.28 10.02
C ASN A 893 6.44 -26.31 9.58
N THR A 894 5.36 -26.18 10.37
CA THR A 894 4.31 -25.16 10.18
C THR A 894 4.35 -24.06 11.27
N PRO A 895 5.41 -23.25 11.38
CA PRO A 895 5.60 -22.28 12.45
C PRO A 895 4.55 -21.16 12.50
N ALA A 896 3.79 -20.95 11.42
CA ALA A 896 2.77 -19.91 11.33
C ALA A 896 1.40 -20.30 11.93
N LEU A 897 1.14 -21.57 12.28
CA LEU A 897 -0.20 -22.00 12.70
C LEU A 897 -0.70 -21.28 13.96
N VAL A 898 -1.79 -20.53 13.80
CA VAL A 898 -2.49 -19.79 14.85
C VAL A 898 -3.78 -20.51 15.29
N SER A 899 -4.47 -21.19 14.37
CA SER A 899 -5.72 -21.89 14.63
C SER A 899 -5.81 -23.24 13.91
N ILE A 900 -6.10 -24.30 14.66
CA ILE A 900 -6.39 -25.64 14.14
C ILE A 900 -7.79 -26.08 14.60
N GLU A 901 -8.65 -26.36 13.65
CA GLU A 901 -9.93 -27.05 13.83
C GLU A 901 -9.82 -28.43 13.15
N ALA A 902 -9.89 -29.51 13.93
CA ALA A 902 -9.89 -30.89 13.46
C ALA A 902 -10.83 -31.77 14.30
N SER A 903 -12.00 -31.24 14.67
CA SER A 903 -13.04 -31.99 15.38
C SER A 903 -13.68 -33.06 14.50
N ASP A 904 -14.42 -33.99 15.09
CA ASP A 904 -15.26 -34.96 14.37
C ASP A 904 -14.45 -35.76 13.34
N ASN A 905 -13.34 -36.33 13.81
CA ASN A 905 -12.39 -37.12 13.01
C ASN A 905 -12.11 -38.46 13.72
N LEU A 906 -11.12 -39.22 13.24
CA LEU A 906 -10.73 -40.51 13.80
C LEU A 906 -9.33 -40.45 14.44
N LEU A 907 -8.88 -39.25 14.86
CA LEU A 907 -7.51 -39.02 15.31
C LEU A 907 -7.21 -39.88 16.54
N THR A 908 -6.27 -40.81 16.40
CA THR A 908 -5.75 -41.66 17.49
C THR A 908 -4.49 -41.07 18.12
N SER A 909 -3.79 -40.22 17.38
CA SER A 909 -2.63 -39.44 17.82
C SER A 909 -2.58 -38.11 17.08
N PHE A 910 -2.04 -37.10 17.75
CA PHE A 910 -1.91 -35.74 17.21
C PHE A 910 -0.62 -35.12 17.72
N ASN A 911 0.24 -34.65 16.80
CA ASN A 911 1.54 -34.06 17.16
C ASN A 911 1.58 -32.57 16.79
N LEU A 912 1.90 -31.74 17.79
CA LEU A 912 1.99 -30.27 17.72
C LEU A 912 3.42 -29.72 17.52
N ASP A 913 4.42 -30.58 17.32
CA ASP A 913 5.81 -30.19 17.10
C ASP A 913 6.01 -29.41 15.79
N GLY A 914 5.80 -28.11 15.88
CA GLY A 914 5.89 -27.13 14.79
C GLY A 914 5.05 -25.87 15.07
N ALA A 915 3.89 -26.03 15.72
CA ALA A 915 2.88 -24.97 15.91
C ALA A 915 3.09 -24.13 17.20
N SER A 916 4.26 -23.48 17.34
CA SER A 916 4.63 -22.81 18.59
C SER A 916 3.82 -21.56 18.97
N ILE A 917 3.20 -20.90 17.98
CA ILE A 917 2.37 -19.69 18.16
C ILE A 917 0.86 -19.98 18.19
N LEU A 918 0.49 -21.27 18.24
CA LEU A 918 -0.91 -21.72 18.20
C LEU A 918 -1.73 -21.13 19.35
N LYS A 919 -2.84 -20.46 19.02
CA LYS A 919 -3.75 -19.82 19.98
C LYS A 919 -5.05 -20.60 20.16
N LYS A 920 -5.52 -21.29 19.12
CA LYS A 920 -6.74 -22.10 19.16
C LYS A 920 -6.49 -23.51 18.67
N LEU A 921 -6.90 -24.50 19.48
CA LEU A 921 -6.90 -25.90 19.12
C LEU A 921 -8.26 -26.53 19.46
N ASN A 922 -8.90 -27.11 18.46
CA ASN A 922 -10.10 -27.92 18.61
C ASN A 922 -9.86 -29.29 17.96
N VAL A 923 -9.80 -30.34 18.78
CA VAL A 923 -9.71 -31.75 18.37
C VAL A 923 -10.79 -32.58 19.06
N SER A 924 -11.96 -31.98 19.29
CA SER A 924 -13.12 -32.64 19.91
C SER A 924 -13.68 -33.79 19.04
N ASN A 925 -14.46 -34.70 19.62
CA ASN A 925 -15.05 -35.85 18.93
C ASN A 925 -14.02 -36.68 18.14
N ASN A 926 -12.96 -37.13 18.83
CA ASN A 926 -11.85 -37.90 18.28
C ASN A 926 -11.53 -39.13 19.16
N GLN A 927 -10.40 -39.81 18.93
CA GLN A 927 -10.01 -41.04 19.63
C GLN A 927 -8.67 -40.89 20.38
N LEU A 928 -8.31 -39.67 20.78
CA LEU A 928 -7.03 -39.37 21.43
C LEU A 928 -6.99 -39.96 22.85
N ALA A 929 -6.06 -40.89 23.10
CA ALA A 929 -5.79 -41.45 24.42
C ALA A 929 -4.77 -40.62 25.23
N GLU A 930 -3.93 -39.86 24.53
CA GLU A 930 -2.97 -38.91 25.07
C GLU A 930 -2.85 -37.68 24.15
N LEU A 931 -2.46 -36.53 24.71
CA LEU A 931 -2.23 -35.29 23.96
C LEU A 931 -1.05 -34.52 24.57
N ALA A 932 0.01 -34.33 23.79
CA ALA A 932 1.19 -33.58 24.20
C ALA A 932 1.09 -32.12 23.75
N LEU A 933 0.94 -31.20 24.71
CA LEU A 933 0.77 -29.76 24.46
C LEU A 933 2.05 -28.93 24.65
N SER A 934 3.19 -29.55 24.96
CA SER A 934 4.43 -28.87 25.37
C SER A 934 4.96 -27.84 24.37
N SER A 935 4.67 -28.03 23.09
CA SER A 935 5.15 -27.19 21.99
C SER A 935 4.23 -25.98 21.73
N ALA A 936 2.96 -26.01 22.17
CA ALA A 936 1.94 -24.98 21.92
C ALA A 936 1.81 -23.96 23.08
N SER A 937 2.90 -23.28 23.42
CA SER A 937 2.95 -22.38 24.59
C SER A 937 2.05 -21.13 24.53
N ALA A 938 1.59 -20.75 23.33
CA ALA A 938 0.77 -19.56 23.10
C ALA A 938 -0.75 -19.80 23.21
N LEU A 939 -1.16 -21.00 23.62
CA LEU A 939 -2.55 -21.46 23.53
C LEU A 939 -3.50 -20.67 24.45
N GLN A 940 -4.63 -20.25 23.88
CA GLN A 940 -5.67 -19.44 24.54
C GLN A 940 -7.02 -20.18 24.62
N ASN A 941 -7.31 -21.03 23.63
CA ASN A 941 -8.54 -21.82 23.55
C ASN A 941 -8.19 -23.28 23.24
N LEU A 942 -8.62 -24.20 24.12
CA LEU A 942 -8.43 -25.63 23.98
C LEU A 942 -9.77 -26.36 24.06
N ASP A 943 -10.15 -27.08 23.01
CA ASP A 943 -11.27 -28.02 23.03
C ASP A 943 -10.80 -29.43 22.65
N VAL A 944 -10.98 -30.37 23.57
CA VAL A 944 -10.69 -31.80 23.44
C VAL A 944 -11.89 -32.66 23.88
N TYR A 945 -13.09 -32.07 23.87
CA TYR A 945 -14.36 -32.74 24.19
C TYR A 945 -14.51 -34.10 23.49
N SER A 946 -15.08 -35.10 24.16
CA SER A 946 -15.33 -36.43 23.58
C SER A 946 -14.07 -37.07 22.96
N ASN A 947 -13.12 -37.39 23.83
CA ASN A 947 -11.89 -38.13 23.51
C ASN A 947 -11.68 -39.25 24.54
N GLN A 948 -10.51 -39.90 24.52
CA GLN A 948 -10.17 -41.02 25.41
C GLN A 948 -9.05 -40.65 26.41
N LEU A 949 -8.84 -39.35 26.67
CA LEU A 949 -7.74 -38.86 27.49
C LEU A 949 -7.88 -39.35 28.93
N THR A 950 -6.79 -39.88 29.50
CA THR A 950 -6.76 -40.40 30.89
C THR A 950 -6.05 -39.49 31.89
N GLN A 951 -5.24 -38.56 31.38
CA GLN A 951 -4.51 -37.51 32.09
C GLN A 951 -4.28 -36.31 31.17
N LEU A 952 -4.18 -35.11 31.74
CA LEU A 952 -3.82 -33.89 31.00
C LEU A 952 -3.03 -32.92 31.90
N ASP A 953 -2.00 -32.28 31.35
CA ASP A 953 -1.19 -31.26 32.03
C ASP A 953 -1.24 -29.94 31.25
N LEU A 954 -1.73 -28.90 31.90
CA LEU A 954 -1.91 -27.54 31.41
C LEU A 954 -1.05 -26.52 32.20
N SER A 955 -0.18 -27.01 33.09
CA SER A 955 0.56 -26.18 34.07
C SER A 955 1.53 -25.17 33.45
N SER A 956 1.88 -25.34 32.17
CA SER A 956 2.79 -24.48 31.43
C SER A 956 2.08 -23.51 30.47
N HIS A 957 0.74 -23.50 30.44
CA HIS A 957 -0.07 -22.82 29.41
C HIS A 957 -0.81 -21.58 29.96
N SER A 958 -0.09 -20.70 30.67
CA SER A 958 -0.64 -19.56 31.43
C SER A 958 -1.50 -18.53 30.67
N LEU A 959 -1.61 -18.64 29.34
CA LEU A 959 -2.41 -17.79 28.46
C LEU A 959 -3.80 -18.37 28.13
N LEU A 960 -4.15 -19.55 28.65
CA LEU A 960 -5.46 -20.17 28.45
C LEU A 960 -6.58 -19.28 29.00
N THR A 961 -7.64 -19.17 28.21
CA THR A 961 -8.87 -18.39 28.49
C THR A 961 -10.11 -19.28 28.52
N LYS A 962 -10.17 -20.31 27.67
CA LYS A 962 -11.24 -21.32 27.63
C LYS A 962 -10.67 -22.72 27.46
N VAL A 963 -11.16 -23.66 28.27
CA VAL A 963 -10.76 -25.06 28.24
C VAL A 963 -11.99 -25.96 28.32
N ASN A 964 -12.20 -26.80 27.32
CA ASN A 964 -13.20 -27.86 27.33
C ASN A 964 -12.51 -29.23 27.21
N ILE A 965 -12.61 -30.01 28.28
CA ILE A 965 -12.00 -31.34 28.46
C ILE A 965 -13.07 -32.39 28.82
N SER A 966 -14.34 -32.07 28.60
CA SER A 966 -15.49 -32.89 28.98
C SER A 966 -15.59 -34.19 28.14
N GLU A 967 -16.38 -35.15 28.59
CA GLU A 967 -16.59 -36.45 27.92
C GLU A 967 -15.26 -37.18 27.64
N ASN A 968 -14.43 -37.32 28.66
CA ASN A 968 -13.13 -37.99 28.57
C ASN A 968 -13.00 -39.05 29.68
N HIS A 969 -11.80 -39.59 29.89
CA HIS A 969 -11.51 -40.58 30.93
C HIS A 969 -10.51 -40.04 31.97
N LEU A 970 -10.45 -38.71 32.15
CA LEU A 970 -9.43 -38.04 32.95
C LEU A 970 -9.55 -38.45 34.41
N SER A 971 -8.54 -39.16 34.91
CA SER A 971 -8.38 -39.50 36.32
C SER A 971 -7.55 -38.46 37.09
N SER A 972 -6.78 -37.64 36.36
CA SER A 972 -5.95 -36.56 36.87
C SER A 972 -5.89 -35.40 35.87
N LEU A 973 -6.03 -34.17 36.39
CA LEU A 973 -5.85 -32.93 35.66
C LEU A 973 -4.86 -32.04 36.41
N ILE A 974 -3.74 -31.71 35.78
CA ILE A 974 -2.76 -30.76 36.34
C ILE A 974 -3.03 -29.40 35.70
N LEU A 975 -3.87 -28.58 36.35
CA LEU A 975 -4.27 -27.29 35.79
C LEU A 975 -3.15 -26.24 35.85
N GLY A 976 -2.57 -25.99 37.03
CA GLY A 976 -1.64 -24.87 37.25
C GLY A 976 -2.37 -23.53 37.44
N SER A 977 -1.60 -22.44 37.63
CA SER A 977 -2.16 -21.10 37.86
C SER A 977 -2.36 -20.36 36.53
N HIS A 978 -3.54 -19.77 36.32
CA HIS A 978 -3.92 -19.10 35.06
C HIS A 978 -4.60 -17.76 35.33
N ASP A 979 -3.86 -16.66 35.20
CA ASP A 979 -4.40 -15.31 35.38
C ASP A 979 -5.45 -14.93 34.31
N SER A 980 -5.52 -15.65 33.19
CA SER A 980 -6.41 -15.35 32.05
C SER A 980 -7.59 -16.32 31.86
N LEU A 981 -7.67 -17.41 32.66
CA LEU A 981 -8.68 -18.46 32.46
C LEU A 981 -10.06 -17.95 32.91
N ILE A 982 -11.05 -18.02 32.00
CA ILE A 982 -12.42 -17.54 32.19
C ILE A 982 -13.41 -18.71 32.31
N GLU A 983 -13.16 -19.81 31.59
CA GLU A 983 -14.11 -20.92 31.43
C GLU A 983 -13.39 -22.28 31.46
N LEU A 984 -13.85 -23.19 32.32
CA LEU A 984 -13.37 -24.56 32.42
C LEU A 984 -14.55 -25.56 32.47
N GLU A 985 -14.71 -26.31 31.38
CA GLU A 985 -15.70 -27.38 31.23
C GLU A 985 -14.99 -28.75 31.32
N ALA A 986 -15.32 -29.55 32.34
CA ALA A 986 -14.69 -30.85 32.63
C ALA A 986 -15.72 -31.94 32.97
N VAL A 987 -16.91 -31.86 32.35
CA VAL A 987 -18.06 -32.75 32.59
C VAL A 987 -17.76 -34.19 32.20
N ASN A 988 -18.34 -35.16 32.91
CA ASN A 988 -18.27 -36.60 32.60
C ASN A 988 -16.83 -37.10 32.42
N ASN A 989 -16.10 -37.09 33.53
CA ASN A 989 -14.72 -37.54 33.65
C ASN A 989 -14.55 -38.44 34.90
N GLN A 990 -13.32 -38.81 35.25
CA GLN A 990 -13.01 -39.70 36.38
C GLN A 990 -12.21 -38.97 37.48
N LEU A 991 -12.32 -37.64 37.56
CA LEU A 991 -11.54 -36.83 38.50
C LEU A 991 -11.98 -37.10 39.93
N SER A 992 -11.07 -37.60 40.76
CA SER A 992 -11.31 -37.81 42.20
C SER A 992 -10.81 -36.65 43.07
N GLU A 993 -9.93 -35.83 42.52
CA GLU A 993 -9.44 -34.56 43.06
C GLU A 993 -9.31 -33.53 41.93
N LEU A 994 -9.54 -32.25 42.25
CA LEU A 994 -9.27 -31.12 41.37
C LEU A 994 -8.69 -29.97 42.20
N THR A 995 -7.44 -29.61 41.95
CA THR A 995 -6.82 -28.44 42.57
C THR A 995 -6.95 -27.24 41.64
N LEU A 996 -7.88 -26.35 41.95
CA LEU A 996 -7.97 -25.04 41.33
C LEU A 996 -6.85 -24.15 41.89
N ALA A 997 -5.69 -24.17 41.22
CA ALA A 997 -4.64 -23.19 41.48
C ALA A 997 -5.08 -21.79 41.01
N SER A 998 -4.39 -20.76 41.49
CA SER A 998 -4.78 -19.34 41.34
C SER A 998 -5.23 -19.00 39.92
N SER A 999 -6.53 -18.88 39.73
CA SER A 999 -7.16 -18.55 38.46
C SER A 999 -8.23 -17.48 38.73
N PRO A 1000 -7.80 -16.23 39.00
CA PRO A 1000 -8.65 -15.19 39.56
C PRO A 1000 -9.75 -14.72 38.61
N SER A 1001 -9.55 -14.90 37.30
CA SER A 1001 -10.50 -14.49 36.25
C SER A 1001 -11.55 -15.54 35.88
N LEU A 1002 -11.58 -16.69 36.56
CA LEU A 1002 -12.50 -17.79 36.26
C LEU A 1002 -13.94 -17.38 36.57
N ILE A 1003 -14.80 -17.36 35.55
CA ILE A 1003 -16.22 -16.99 35.62
C ILE A 1003 -17.12 -18.24 35.66
N THR A 1004 -16.80 -19.24 34.84
CA THR A 1004 -17.59 -20.47 34.70
C THR A 1004 -16.74 -21.70 35.00
N LEU A 1005 -17.21 -22.54 35.92
CA LEU A 1005 -16.62 -23.83 36.24
C LEU A 1005 -17.68 -24.92 36.22
N ASN A 1006 -17.45 -25.96 35.41
CA ASN A 1006 -18.32 -27.11 35.31
C ASN A 1006 -17.54 -28.42 35.45
N VAL A 1007 -17.83 -29.17 36.51
CA VAL A 1007 -17.18 -30.45 36.87
C VAL A 1007 -18.22 -31.53 37.15
N ASP A 1008 -19.43 -31.39 36.59
CA ASP A 1008 -20.52 -32.35 36.72
C ASP A 1008 -20.09 -33.77 36.29
N TYR A 1009 -20.69 -34.81 36.91
CA TYR A 1009 -20.41 -36.22 36.59
C TYR A 1009 -18.92 -36.60 36.74
N ASN A 1010 -18.36 -36.35 37.92
CA ASN A 1010 -17.00 -36.75 38.30
C ASN A 1010 -17.01 -37.55 39.63
N GLN A 1011 -15.85 -37.74 40.26
CA GLN A 1011 -15.68 -38.51 41.49
C GLN A 1011 -15.12 -37.65 42.65
N LEU A 1012 -15.26 -36.31 42.56
CA LEU A 1012 -14.68 -35.37 43.51
C LEU A 1012 -15.28 -35.55 44.90
N THR A 1013 -14.44 -35.43 45.94
CA THR A 1013 -14.86 -35.59 47.35
C THR A 1013 -14.76 -34.32 48.21
N ASP A 1014 -13.97 -33.35 47.75
CA ASP A 1014 -13.88 -31.97 48.25
C ASP A 1014 -13.66 -31.07 47.02
N LEU A 1015 -14.15 -29.83 47.07
CA LEU A 1015 -13.92 -28.81 46.05
C LEU A 1015 -13.72 -27.46 46.75
N ASP A 1016 -12.54 -26.88 46.56
CA ASP A 1016 -12.15 -25.58 47.11
C ASP A 1016 -12.02 -24.56 45.98
N THR A 1017 -12.90 -23.56 45.98
CA THR A 1017 -12.95 -22.48 44.98
C THR A 1017 -12.48 -21.14 45.53
N THR A 1018 -11.82 -21.15 46.72
CA THR A 1018 -11.34 -19.94 47.41
C THR A 1018 -10.37 -19.10 46.56
N ALA A 1019 -9.69 -19.72 45.60
CA ALA A 1019 -8.74 -19.07 44.70
C ALA A 1019 -9.37 -18.44 43.44
N ASN A 1020 -10.71 -18.46 43.31
CA ASN A 1020 -11.46 -18.11 42.09
C ASN A 1020 -12.57 -17.07 42.37
N PRO A 1021 -12.24 -15.87 42.91
CA PRO A 1021 -13.24 -14.92 43.43
C PRO A 1021 -14.22 -14.35 42.39
N SER A 1022 -13.90 -14.42 41.08
CA SER A 1022 -14.75 -13.93 39.99
C SER A 1022 -15.82 -14.91 39.50
N LEU A 1023 -15.93 -16.10 40.13
CA LEU A 1023 -16.84 -17.16 39.69
C LEU A 1023 -18.32 -16.74 39.79
N GLN A 1024 -19.05 -16.90 38.69
CA GLN A 1024 -20.48 -16.57 38.54
C GLN A 1024 -21.34 -17.83 38.38
N THR A 1025 -20.83 -18.85 37.70
CA THR A 1025 -21.53 -20.13 37.49
C THR A 1025 -20.68 -21.30 37.99
N LEU A 1026 -21.25 -22.13 38.87
CA LEU A 1026 -20.62 -23.34 39.39
C LEU A 1026 -21.52 -24.57 39.25
N HIS A 1027 -21.11 -25.51 38.41
CA HIS A 1027 -21.73 -26.83 38.27
C HIS A 1027 -20.76 -27.90 38.82
N ALA A 1028 -21.18 -28.62 39.86
CA ALA A 1028 -20.43 -29.72 40.46
C ALA A 1028 -21.36 -30.86 40.95
N SER A 1029 -22.46 -31.08 40.25
CA SER A 1029 -23.45 -32.12 40.49
C SER A 1029 -22.95 -33.52 40.11
N ASN A 1030 -23.62 -34.57 40.59
CA ASN A 1030 -23.28 -35.97 40.31
C ASN A 1030 -21.80 -36.28 40.63
N ASN A 1031 -21.39 -35.93 41.86
CA ASN A 1031 -20.04 -36.15 42.38
C ASN A 1031 -20.14 -36.90 43.73
N SER A 1032 -19.07 -36.92 44.53
CA SER A 1032 -19.06 -37.47 45.89
C SER A 1032 -18.68 -36.41 46.93
N LEU A 1033 -19.00 -35.13 46.68
CA LEU A 1033 -18.58 -34.02 47.50
C LEU A 1033 -19.14 -34.14 48.91
N THR A 1034 -18.24 -34.31 49.89
CA THR A 1034 -18.57 -34.25 51.32
C THR A 1034 -18.39 -32.84 51.89
N LYS A 1035 -17.64 -32.00 51.16
CA LYS A 1035 -17.32 -30.61 51.47
C LYS A 1035 -17.25 -29.80 50.17
N LEU A 1036 -17.69 -28.54 50.25
CA LEU A 1036 -17.61 -27.54 49.20
C LEU A 1036 -17.26 -26.20 49.85
N THR A 1037 -16.31 -25.46 49.28
CA THR A 1037 -15.84 -24.17 49.83
C THR A 1037 -16.03 -23.07 48.78
N ILE A 1038 -17.04 -22.21 49.00
CA ILE A 1038 -17.48 -21.15 48.07
C ILE A 1038 -17.56 -19.74 48.69
N ALA A 1039 -17.10 -19.56 49.93
CA ALA A 1039 -17.23 -18.29 50.66
C ALA A 1039 -16.47 -17.09 50.04
N ALA A 1040 -15.55 -17.33 49.10
CA ALA A 1040 -14.84 -16.26 48.38
C ALA A 1040 -15.59 -15.78 47.12
N ASN A 1041 -16.62 -16.50 46.69
CA ASN A 1041 -17.22 -16.37 45.36
C ASN A 1041 -18.47 -15.49 45.44
N SER A 1042 -18.32 -14.27 45.97
CA SER A 1042 -19.42 -13.31 46.19
C SER A 1042 -20.19 -12.89 44.93
N MET A 1043 -19.62 -13.15 43.75
CA MET A 1043 -20.22 -12.88 42.43
C MET A 1043 -21.07 -14.06 41.91
N LEU A 1044 -21.21 -15.16 42.66
CA LEU A 1044 -21.89 -16.37 42.19
C LEU A 1044 -23.38 -16.14 41.98
N THR A 1045 -23.85 -16.27 40.73
CA THR A 1045 -25.25 -16.10 40.32
C THR A 1045 -26.01 -17.41 40.16
N GLU A 1046 -25.30 -18.52 39.86
CA GLU A 1046 -25.87 -19.85 39.59
C GLU A 1046 -25.03 -20.98 40.22
N LEU A 1047 -25.69 -21.90 40.94
CA LEU A 1047 -25.06 -23.04 41.63
C LEU A 1047 -25.84 -24.35 41.43
N HIS A 1048 -25.20 -25.38 40.88
CA HIS A 1048 -25.74 -26.74 40.78
C HIS A 1048 -24.80 -27.76 41.44
N VAL A 1049 -25.22 -28.32 42.57
CA VAL A 1049 -24.43 -29.30 43.36
C VAL A 1049 -25.27 -30.51 43.80
N ASN A 1050 -26.32 -30.83 43.03
CA ASN A 1050 -27.19 -31.96 43.32
C ASN A 1050 -26.48 -33.32 43.13
N ASP A 1051 -26.98 -34.38 43.76
CA ASP A 1051 -26.35 -35.72 43.70
C ASP A 1051 -24.91 -35.72 44.23
N ASN A 1052 -24.78 -35.40 45.52
CA ASN A 1052 -23.51 -35.33 46.26
C ASN A 1052 -23.71 -35.85 47.70
N GLN A 1053 -22.72 -35.66 48.58
CA GLN A 1053 -22.71 -36.15 49.97
C GLN A 1053 -22.55 -35.00 50.99
N LEU A 1054 -22.94 -33.78 50.63
CA LEU A 1054 -22.79 -32.60 51.48
C LEU A 1054 -23.68 -32.73 52.71
N SER A 1055 -23.12 -32.49 53.90
CA SER A 1055 -23.86 -32.58 55.19
C SER A 1055 -24.34 -31.22 55.72
N ALA A 1056 -23.72 -30.14 55.23
CA ALA A 1056 -24.11 -28.75 55.47
C ALA A 1056 -23.68 -27.91 54.26
N LEU A 1057 -24.36 -26.80 54.02
CA LEU A 1057 -23.99 -25.83 53.00
C LEU A 1057 -24.37 -24.42 53.47
N ASP A 1058 -23.49 -23.45 53.25
CA ASP A 1058 -23.68 -22.05 53.62
C ASP A 1058 -23.60 -21.18 52.38
N LEU A 1059 -24.69 -20.49 52.06
CA LEU A 1059 -24.85 -19.63 50.90
C LEU A 1059 -24.89 -18.13 51.26
N SER A 1060 -24.68 -17.76 52.53
CA SER A 1060 -24.88 -16.37 52.97
C SER A 1060 -23.86 -15.37 52.47
N GLU A 1061 -22.69 -15.84 52.00
CA GLU A 1061 -21.66 -14.99 51.40
C GLU A 1061 -21.84 -14.86 49.86
N GLN A 1062 -22.99 -15.28 49.30
CA GLN A 1062 -23.34 -15.17 47.89
C GLN A 1062 -24.60 -14.27 47.69
N PRO A 1063 -24.47 -12.94 47.77
CA PRO A 1063 -25.61 -12.02 47.68
C PRO A 1063 -26.25 -11.96 46.28
N GLU A 1064 -25.46 -12.19 45.22
CA GLU A 1064 -25.92 -12.15 43.82
C GLU A 1064 -26.55 -13.48 43.35
N LEU A 1065 -26.64 -14.50 44.21
CA LEU A 1065 -27.12 -15.84 43.86
C LEU A 1065 -28.61 -15.83 43.54
N THR A 1066 -28.96 -16.13 42.28
CA THR A 1066 -30.35 -16.17 41.80
C THR A 1066 -30.91 -17.59 41.72
N TYR A 1067 -30.07 -18.57 41.39
CA TYR A 1067 -30.46 -19.97 41.20
C TYR A 1067 -29.55 -20.92 41.99
N ALA A 1068 -30.15 -21.76 42.83
CA ALA A 1068 -29.43 -22.77 43.61
C ALA A 1068 -30.13 -24.13 43.58
N LYS A 1069 -29.40 -25.18 43.17
CA LYS A 1069 -29.88 -26.56 43.11
C LYS A 1069 -28.96 -27.49 43.89
N VAL A 1070 -29.46 -27.95 45.04
CA VAL A 1070 -28.70 -28.66 46.09
C VAL A 1070 -29.33 -30.02 46.45
N SER A 1071 -30.32 -30.47 45.66
CA SER A 1071 -31.08 -31.70 45.91
C SER A 1071 -30.23 -32.97 46.01
N ARG A 1072 -30.77 -34.03 46.63
CA ARG A 1072 -30.10 -35.36 46.71
C ARG A 1072 -28.70 -35.25 47.31
N ASN A 1073 -28.65 -34.69 48.51
CA ASN A 1073 -27.47 -34.59 49.36
C ASN A 1073 -27.83 -35.10 50.78
N ASN A 1074 -26.95 -34.89 51.76
CA ASN A 1074 -27.21 -35.18 53.18
C ASN A 1074 -27.35 -33.90 54.03
N ILE A 1075 -27.78 -32.79 53.43
CA ILE A 1075 -27.71 -31.46 54.05
C ILE A 1075 -28.72 -31.38 55.18
N ALA A 1076 -28.22 -31.35 56.42
CA ALA A 1076 -29.03 -31.13 57.63
C ALA A 1076 -29.12 -29.65 58.02
N GLN A 1077 -28.19 -28.82 57.51
CA GLN A 1077 -28.11 -27.38 57.72
C GLN A 1077 -27.80 -26.68 56.41
N LEU A 1078 -28.79 -25.98 55.86
CA LEU A 1078 -28.65 -25.08 54.72
C LEU A 1078 -28.87 -23.65 55.21
N ASN A 1079 -27.88 -22.78 55.03
CA ASN A 1079 -28.01 -21.36 55.32
C ASN A 1079 -28.16 -20.57 54.01
N ILE A 1080 -29.20 -19.73 53.92
CA ILE A 1080 -29.52 -18.87 52.76
C ILE A 1080 -29.82 -17.42 53.17
N THR A 1081 -29.57 -17.05 54.43
CA THR A 1081 -29.69 -15.65 54.87
C THR A 1081 -28.76 -14.79 54.03
N GLN A 1082 -29.10 -13.52 53.78
CA GLN A 1082 -28.31 -12.61 52.93
C GLN A 1082 -28.19 -12.96 51.43
N SER A 1083 -28.65 -14.14 50.97
CA SER A 1083 -28.83 -14.44 49.53
C SER A 1083 -30.11 -13.74 48.99
N GLU A 1084 -30.15 -12.41 49.05
CA GLU A 1084 -31.35 -11.60 48.78
C GLU A 1084 -31.87 -11.72 47.34
N ALA A 1085 -30.98 -11.99 46.37
CA ALA A 1085 -31.31 -12.15 44.95
C ALA A 1085 -31.94 -13.51 44.58
N LEU A 1086 -32.04 -14.46 45.53
CA LEU A 1086 -32.41 -15.85 45.25
C LEU A 1086 -33.88 -15.99 44.80
N THR A 1087 -34.08 -16.35 43.53
CA THR A 1087 -35.41 -16.58 42.93
C THR A 1087 -35.78 -18.06 42.89
N ASN A 1088 -34.82 -18.97 42.74
CA ASN A 1088 -35.07 -20.40 42.59
C ASN A 1088 -34.17 -21.22 43.54
N LEU A 1089 -34.79 -21.95 44.48
CA LEU A 1089 -34.11 -22.88 45.37
C LEU A 1089 -34.70 -24.29 45.26
N ILE A 1090 -33.88 -25.23 44.81
CA ILE A 1090 -34.24 -26.64 44.65
C ILE A 1090 -33.39 -27.48 45.61
N ALA A 1091 -33.97 -27.91 46.73
CA ALA A 1091 -33.28 -28.56 47.84
C ALA A 1091 -33.91 -29.89 48.29
N ASP A 1092 -34.72 -30.52 47.43
CA ASP A 1092 -35.39 -31.81 47.68
C ASP A 1092 -34.42 -32.95 48.03
N ASN A 1093 -34.91 -33.97 48.75
CA ASN A 1093 -34.13 -35.17 49.09
C ASN A 1093 -32.85 -34.80 49.87
N ASN A 1094 -33.06 -34.20 51.04
CA ASN A 1094 -32.01 -33.78 51.98
C ASN A 1094 -32.44 -34.12 53.42
N GLU A 1095 -31.67 -33.66 54.41
CA GLU A 1095 -31.85 -33.96 55.83
C GLU A 1095 -32.33 -32.73 56.64
N LEU A 1096 -32.89 -31.72 55.96
CA LEU A 1096 -33.25 -30.42 56.55
C LEU A 1096 -34.36 -30.56 57.59
N THR A 1097 -34.13 -30.02 58.79
CA THR A 1097 -35.13 -30.01 59.89
C THR A 1097 -35.87 -28.67 60.04
N GLN A 1098 -35.26 -27.60 59.51
CA GLN A 1098 -35.76 -26.24 59.42
C GLN A 1098 -35.05 -25.54 58.24
N LEU A 1099 -35.66 -24.50 57.69
CA LEU A 1099 -35.03 -23.56 56.74
C LEU A 1099 -35.49 -22.14 57.11
N ASN A 1100 -34.56 -21.18 57.13
CA ASN A 1100 -34.90 -19.77 57.29
C ASN A 1100 -34.88 -19.08 55.91
N THR A 1101 -36.02 -18.57 55.46
CA THR A 1101 -36.20 -17.88 54.18
C THR A 1101 -36.45 -16.37 54.36
N SER A 1102 -36.22 -15.82 55.57
CA SER A 1102 -36.63 -14.47 55.99
C SER A 1102 -36.14 -13.36 55.06
N ASP A 1103 -34.96 -13.53 54.48
CA ASP A 1103 -34.26 -12.51 53.70
C ASP A 1103 -34.51 -12.70 52.18
N ASN A 1104 -35.00 -13.87 51.77
CA ASN A 1104 -35.12 -14.30 50.38
C ASN A 1104 -36.50 -13.92 49.79
N SER A 1105 -36.85 -12.63 49.87
CA SER A 1105 -38.16 -12.14 49.42
C SER A 1105 -38.40 -12.27 47.90
N ALA A 1106 -37.33 -12.48 47.12
CA ALA A 1106 -37.35 -12.70 45.68
C ALA A 1106 -37.74 -14.13 45.25
N LEU A 1107 -37.88 -15.09 46.18
CA LEU A 1107 -38.17 -16.49 45.84
C LEU A 1107 -39.48 -16.66 45.04
N VAL A 1108 -39.35 -17.29 43.88
CA VAL A 1108 -40.42 -17.66 42.94
C VAL A 1108 -40.62 -19.18 42.94
N GLU A 1109 -39.55 -19.97 43.04
CA GLU A 1109 -39.59 -21.44 43.13
C GLU A 1109 -38.84 -21.94 44.36
N LEU A 1110 -39.50 -22.75 45.19
CA LEU A 1110 -38.93 -23.36 46.39
C LEU A 1110 -39.33 -24.83 46.50
N TYR A 1111 -38.41 -25.75 46.18
CA TYR A 1111 -38.65 -27.19 46.26
C TYR A 1111 -37.87 -27.81 47.43
N LEU A 1112 -38.61 -28.44 48.34
CA LEU A 1112 -38.13 -28.99 49.61
C LEU A 1112 -38.72 -30.40 49.88
N ASP A 1113 -39.19 -31.09 48.85
CA ASP A 1113 -39.78 -32.44 48.96
C ASP A 1113 -38.77 -33.43 49.58
N SER A 1114 -39.25 -34.41 50.34
CA SER A 1114 -38.40 -35.47 50.93
C SER A 1114 -37.28 -34.91 51.83
N ASN A 1115 -37.67 -34.13 52.83
CA ASN A 1115 -36.80 -33.59 53.89
C ASN A 1115 -37.37 -33.98 55.28
N LYS A 1116 -36.90 -33.35 56.36
CA LYS A 1116 -37.36 -33.58 57.74
C LYS A 1116 -37.92 -32.30 58.38
N LEU A 1117 -38.45 -31.40 57.56
CA LEU A 1117 -38.90 -30.08 58.01
C LEU A 1117 -40.07 -30.25 58.98
N THR A 1118 -39.94 -29.72 60.19
CA THR A 1118 -41.02 -29.70 61.19
C THR A 1118 -41.81 -28.39 61.15
N THR A 1119 -41.19 -27.32 60.64
CA THR A 1119 -41.78 -26.00 60.35
C THR A 1119 -41.06 -25.34 59.18
N VAL A 1120 -41.77 -24.54 58.40
CA VAL A 1120 -41.20 -23.58 57.44
C VAL A 1120 -41.92 -22.25 57.63
N ASP A 1121 -41.17 -21.14 57.75
CA ASP A 1121 -41.73 -19.79 57.75
C ASP A 1121 -41.73 -19.28 56.30
N LEU A 1122 -42.85 -18.73 55.84
CA LEU A 1122 -43.04 -18.21 54.48
C LEU A 1122 -43.59 -16.77 54.49
N ALA A 1123 -43.55 -16.09 55.64
CA ALA A 1123 -44.19 -14.79 55.82
C ALA A 1123 -43.67 -13.70 54.86
N ASN A 1124 -42.41 -13.78 54.44
CA ASN A 1124 -41.76 -12.79 53.57
C ASN A 1124 -41.71 -13.21 52.08
N ASN A 1125 -42.10 -14.43 51.72
CA ASN A 1125 -41.89 -15.01 50.37
C ASN A 1125 -43.14 -14.87 49.48
N SER A 1126 -43.68 -13.65 49.37
CA SER A 1126 -44.95 -13.36 48.68
C SER A 1126 -44.99 -13.69 47.18
N GLN A 1127 -43.82 -13.79 46.53
CA GLN A 1127 -43.64 -14.01 45.09
C GLN A 1127 -43.65 -15.51 44.69
N LEU A 1128 -43.72 -16.42 45.67
CA LEU A 1128 -43.64 -17.87 45.43
C LEU A 1128 -44.76 -18.37 44.51
N SER A 1129 -44.35 -18.73 43.29
CA SER A 1129 -45.20 -19.28 42.24
C SER A 1129 -45.24 -20.81 42.24
N TYR A 1130 -44.20 -21.47 42.76
CA TYR A 1130 -44.15 -22.93 42.92
C TYR A 1130 -43.53 -23.30 44.27
N LEU A 1131 -44.22 -24.16 45.04
CA LEU A 1131 -43.79 -24.59 46.36
C LEU A 1131 -43.94 -26.12 46.49
N GLN A 1132 -42.88 -26.84 46.82
CA GLN A 1132 -42.93 -28.30 47.03
C GLN A 1132 -42.47 -28.66 48.45
N LEU A 1133 -43.33 -29.36 49.20
CA LEU A 1133 -43.17 -29.66 50.63
C LEU A 1133 -43.60 -31.09 51.02
N HIS A 1134 -43.91 -31.97 50.06
CA HIS A 1134 -44.31 -33.36 50.28
C HIS A 1134 -43.19 -34.20 50.93
N ASN A 1135 -43.56 -35.24 51.68
CA ASN A 1135 -42.68 -36.15 52.39
C ASN A 1135 -41.77 -35.41 53.39
N ASN A 1136 -42.40 -34.66 54.31
CA ASN A 1136 -41.75 -33.94 55.40
C ASN A 1136 -42.37 -34.28 56.77
N GLU A 1137 -41.86 -33.68 57.85
CA GLU A 1137 -42.40 -33.85 59.22
C GLU A 1137 -43.33 -32.68 59.64
N LEU A 1138 -43.89 -31.97 58.66
CA LEU A 1138 -44.78 -30.83 58.88
C LEU A 1138 -46.11 -31.27 59.51
N SER A 1139 -46.68 -30.40 60.35
CA SER A 1139 -48.05 -30.58 60.88
C SER A 1139 -49.01 -29.50 60.35
N GLU A 1140 -48.49 -28.31 60.07
CA GLU A 1140 -49.20 -27.22 59.42
C GLU A 1140 -48.23 -26.40 58.55
N VAL A 1141 -48.80 -25.64 57.60
CA VAL A 1141 -48.09 -24.64 56.79
C VAL A 1141 -48.98 -23.42 56.61
N ASP A 1142 -48.42 -22.22 56.76
CA ASP A 1142 -49.12 -20.97 56.48
C ASP A 1142 -48.56 -20.34 55.18
N ILE A 1143 -49.43 -20.19 54.19
CA ILE A 1143 -49.17 -19.56 52.90
C ILE A 1143 -50.03 -18.30 52.71
N SER A 1144 -50.54 -17.71 53.79
CA SER A 1144 -51.40 -16.51 53.74
C SER A 1144 -50.70 -15.26 53.18
N SER A 1145 -49.37 -15.25 53.14
CA SER A 1145 -48.51 -14.22 52.54
C SER A 1145 -48.35 -14.34 51.01
N ILE A 1146 -48.67 -15.50 50.43
CA ILE A 1146 -48.42 -15.79 49.01
C ILE A 1146 -49.62 -15.31 48.17
N GLU A 1147 -49.37 -14.37 47.26
CA GLU A 1147 -50.44 -13.75 46.46
C GLU A 1147 -50.90 -14.62 45.27
N TYR A 1148 -49.98 -15.40 44.68
CA TYR A 1148 -50.24 -16.21 43.49
C TYR A 1148 -49.37 -17.46 43.49
N LEU A 1149 -49.98 -18.65 43.37
CA LEU A 1149 -49.30 -19.95 43.44
C LEU A 1149 -49.87 -20.90 42.36
N TYR A 1150 -49.01 -21.41 41.46
CA TYR A 1150 -49.38 -22.34 40.39
C TYR A 1150 -49.36 -23.81 40.83
N ASN A 1151 -48.44 -24.18 41.72
CA ASN A 1151 -48.27 -25.56 42.18
C ASN A 1151 -47.88 -25.60 43.67
N LEU A 1152 -48.49 -26.54 44.39
CA LEU A 1152 -48.25 -26.81 45.80
C LEU A 1152 -48.31 -28.32 46.05
N THR A 1153 -47.26 -28.94 46.59
CA THR A 1153 -47.28 -30.35 47.05
C THR A 1153 -47.26 -30.42 48.58
N LEU A 1154 -48.12 -31.26 49.16
CA LEU A 1154 -48.24 -31.46 50.62
C LEU A 1154 -48.60 -32.91 50.95
N ASP A 1155 -48.25 -33.38 52.15
CA ASP A 1155 -48.74 -34.66 52.66
C ASP A 1155 -50.18 -34.57 53.15
N TYR A 1156 -50.96 -35.66 53.01
CA TYR A 1156 -52.39 -35.73 53.41
C TYR A 1156 -52.71 -35.30 54.86
N ASN A 1157 -51.71 -35.30 55.75
CA ASN A 1157 -51.85 -34.95 57.18
C ASN A 1157 -51.44 -33.50 57.52
N VAL A 1158 -50.98 -32.70 56.55
CA VAL A 1158 -50.55 -31.30 56.80
C VAL A 1158 -51.72 -30.34 56.68
N SER A 1159 -51.94 -29.53 57.72
CA SER A 1159 -52.96 -28.47 57.72
C SER A 1159 -52.46 -27.22 56.99
N CYS A 1160 -53.01 -26.90 55.82
CA CYS A 1160 -52.68 -25.68 55.08
C CYS A 1160 -53.58 -24.50 55.49
N THR A 1161 -52.97 -23.36 55.80
CA THR A 1161 -53.65 -22.09 56.08
C THR A 1161 -53.31 -21.05 55.01
N GLY A 1162 -54.31 -20.38 54.45
CA GLY A 1162 -54.13 -19.34 53.43
C GLY A 1162 -55.11 -19.49 52.26
N ASN A 1163 -55.24 -18.43 51.45
CA ASN A 1163 -56.23 -18.40 50.36
C ASN A 1163 -55.90 -19.40 49.22
N MET A 1164 -54.62 -19.72 49.01
CA MET A 1164 -54.16 -20.56 47.90
C MET A 1164 -54.14 -22.07 48.19
N CYS A 1165 -54.52 -22.51 49.40
CA CYS A 1165 -54.44 -23.92 49.81
C CYS A 1165 -55.27 -24.89 48.95
N PHE A 1166 -56.24 -24.40 48.16
CA PHE A 1166 -56.99 -25.23 47.21
C PHE A 1166 -56.17 -25.70 46.01
N MET A 1167 -54.97 -25.13 45.78
CA MET A 1167 -54.01 -25.55 44.75
C MET A 1167 -53.13 -26.73 45.19
N ALA A 1168 -53.27 -27.22 46.43
CA ALA A 1168 -52.48 -28.31 46.97
C ALA A 1168 -52.81 -29.66 46.31
N TYR A 1169 -51.79 -30.28 45.70
CA TYR A 1169 -51.77 -31.69 45.35
C TYR A 1169 -51.31 -32.49 46.57
N TYR A 1170 -52.25 -33.24 47.15
CA TYR A 1170 -51.99 -34.11 48.30
C TYR A 1170 -51.55 -35.50 47.86
N TYR A 1171 -50.40 -35.94 48.37
CA TYR A 1171 -49.75 -37.24 48.07
C TYR A 1171 -49.72 -38.18 49.28
#